data_AF-A0A2A9PMP4-F1
#
_entry.id   AF-A0A2A9PMP4-F1
#
_cell.length_a   1.000
_cell.length_b   1.000
_cell.length_c   1.000
_cell.angle_alpha   90.00
_cell.angle_beta   90.00
_cell.angle_gamma   90.00
#
_symmetry.space_group_name_H-M   'P 1'
#
loop_
_entity.id
_entity.type
_entity.pdbx_description
1 polymer ?
#
loop_
_entity_poly.entity_id
_entity_poly.type
_entity_poly.pdbx_seq_one_letter_code
_entity_poly.pdbx_strand_id
1 'polypeptide(L)'
;MMPSDSSSKQTWTQRRWAIPPPRETQNRRLYVASLLPPDIVGQRGIPSRTPDYFSCIFGSSVPPPEIHQRSIAAYREAKLAVKRFKAVSSRCRLSGQPYIYEVPRGNRTYDWDWENVYTLEPAWINPYETQTVRYARAGGPLEWKQVEKQEAADDEPVFIVSMATPEFSMEAGIPPIEENHGGCTTEFRLPVPGTTRSWIVGFRDEKRAVDAFLKLRKSECPYTYFYIYSVRSGPHVFPVSDRQGLPKGSDAVVTNATNWLGTSNSGLLRYARLPLNGMTSALSIKEIGELIREATWVRQNATDQDLEEALGPRQDCSAAEADQLVAKRLNKFFKMMEHQDYSSMAGPQEVARRLQLPVSELTDSERLDNTACAISLRERPIDFNIAPGARGVVVKGDCCRLRDKLQEILQQHRTVTRPSRSASLPIESSAVNTRTCTHFSQLSLGFQLHNDSKNDGTRDTVQVSIGNADSERIVGIARHPQPGFHAWTKLNLETMFDESVVAKSEMTHIGIGSMLPRDFTRDDLQDGWYFQGLKLRGHCAGSSLVLEVDKFASVNKWLERPAKSSAAFVWGGSIKEDDWHVTGCSRFNSLHVHLVISSLPGSDTGDDILIHFNNGSRATDTLLMRSPRLGAQTDKQIDLATTFGSHTVSVEDVQSFEIYSKAPVANYNHGTTAGGGWRSGGRGWRSGGVSLRGQCASSRSWVAFWGSKETHYRDRIDGHDTSLVLRHKVSAEDWEWSRWGQSTQQGMTIPV
;
A
#
# COMPACT_ATOMS: atom_id res chain seq x y z
N MET A 1 -41.25 -47.90 42.15
CA MET A 1 -42.20 -46.99 42.81
C MET A 1 -41.78 -45.58 42.45
N MET A 2 -42.72 -44.66 42.18
CA MET A 2 -42.51 -43.35 41.50
C MET A 2 -42.14 -43.45 39.99
N PRO A 3 -42.48 -42.43 39.16
CA PRO A 3 -43.07 -42.70 37.85
C PRO A 3 -42.30 -42.19 36.62
N SER A 4 -42.80 -42.57 35.45
CA SER A 4 -42.40 -42.13 34.11
C SER A 4 -42.62 -40.64 33.87
N ASP A 5 -41.61 -39.95 33.33
CA ASP A 5 -41.74 -38.58 32.83
C ASP A 5 -41.86 -38.57 31.30
N SER A 6 -42.70 -37.68 30.76
CA SER A 6 -43.19 -37.76 29.38
C SER A 6 -42.54 -36.71 28.48
N SER A 7 -41.71 -37.15 27.54
CA SER A 7 -41.02 -36.28 26.60
C SER A 7 -41.99 -35.63 25.60
N SER A 8 -42.25 -34.33 25.75
CA SER A 8 -43.04 -33.56 24.79
C SER A 8 -42.20 -33.20 23.55
N LYS A 9 -42.48 -33.83 22.41
CA LYS A 9 -41.91 -33.44 21.12
C LYS A 9 -42.66 -32.21 20.59
N GLN A 10 -42.11 -31.01 20.80
CA GLN A 10 -42.58 -29.81 20.10
C GLN A 10 -42.22 -29.89 18.60
N THR A 11 -43.20 -30.24 17.79
CA THR A 11 -43.11 -30.15 16.32
C THR A 11 -43.23 -28.70 15.89
N TRP A 12 -42.12 -28.12 15.43
CA TRP A 12 -42.12 -26.82 14.75
C TRP A 12 -42.89 -26.90 13.43
N THR A 13 -44.17 -26.52 13.47
CA THR A 13 -44.98 -26.36 12.26
C THR A 13 -44.53 -25.08 11.55
N GLN A 14 -43.80 -25.24 10.44
CA GLN A 14 -43.55 -24.15 9.49
C GLN A 14 -44.90 -23.60 9.00
N ARG A 15 -45.33 -22.45 9.54
CA ARG A 15 -46.38 -21.65 8.93
C ARG A 15 -45.85 -21.09 7.61
N ARG A 16 -46.06 -21.83 6.52
CA ARG A 16 -46.00 -21.27 5.17
C ARG A 16 -47.07 -20.18 5.09
N TRP A 17 -46.64 -18.93 5.18
CA TRP A 17 -47.47 -17.81 4.78
C TRP A 17 -47.75 -17.98 3.28
N ALA A 18 -49.02 -18.20 2.93
CA ALA A 18 -49.44 -18.23 1.54
C ALA A 18 -49.20 -16.82 0.97
N ILE A 19 -48.15 -16.69 0.15
CA ILE A 19 -47.88 -15.46 -0.59
C ILE A 19 -49.11 -15.23 -1.49
N PRO A 20 -49.84 -14.11 -1.36
CA PRO A 20 -50.98 -13.85 -2.21
C PRO A 20 -50.53 -13.81 -3.68
N PRO A 21 -51.34 -14.31 -4.63
CA PRO A 21 -50.96 -14.33 -6.04
C PRO A 21 -50.62 -12.90 -6.51
N PRO A 22 -49.56 -12.73 -7.33
CA PRO A 22 -49.06 -11.41 -7.68
C PRO A 22 -50.13 -10.64 -8.47
N ARG A 23 -50.64 -9.56 -7.88
CA ARG A 23 -51.42 -8.58 -8.65
C ARG A 23 -50.52 -7.94 -9.69
N GLU A 24 -50.87 -8.17 -10.94
CA GLU A 24 -50.06 -7.85 -12.11
C GLU A 24 -49.69 -6.36 -12.25
N THR A 25 -48.46 -6.14 -12.73
CA THR A 25 -47.97 -4.99 -13.54
C THR A 25 -47.75 -3.60 -12.95
N GLN A 26 -48.45 -3.11 -11.91
CA GLN A 26 -48.55 -1.64 -11.75
C GLN A 26 -47.31 -0.85 -11.29
N ASN A 27 -46.39 -1.40 -10.50
CA ASN A 27 -45.16 -0.68 -10.10
C ASN A 27 -43.90 -1.15 -10.86
N ARG A 28 -43.81 -0.74 -12.14
CA ARG A 28 -42.58 -0.83 -12.95
C ARG A 28 -41.43 0.07 -12.46
N ARG A 29 -41.69 0.94 -11.48
CA ARG A 29 -40.76 1.97 -11.01
C ARG A 29 -40.58 1.86 -9.50
N LEU A 30 -39.36 2.09 -9.06
CA LEU A 30 -38.92 2.07 -7.67
C LEU A 30 -38.20 3.39 -7.36
N TYR A 31 -38.10 3.73 -6.08
CA TYR A 31 -37.56 5.01 -5.63
C TYR A 31 -36.39 4.78 -4.68
N VAL A 32 -35.20 5.27 -5.06
CA VAL A 32 -33.99 5.26 -4.21
C VAL A 32 -33.73 6.68 -3.70
N ALA A 33 -33.58 6.85 -2.39
CA ALA A 33 -33.20 8.13 -1.82
C ALA A 33 -31.68 8.18 -1.58
N SER A 34 -31.02 9.24 -2.04
CA SER A 34 -29.57 9.43 -1.91
C SER A 34 -29.21 10.90 -1.70
N LEU A 35 -28.07 11.17 -1.06
CA LEU A 35 -27.45 12.50 -1.02
C LEU A 35 -26.50 12.75 -2.19
N LEU A 36 -26.21 11.76 -3.03
CA LEU A 36 -25.47 12.01 -4.26
C LEU A 36 -26.29 12.92 -5.19
N PRO A 37 -25.68 13.96 -5.77
CA PRO A 37 -26.35 14.83 -6.73
C PRO A 37 -26.47 14.16 -8.11
N PRO A 38 -27.36 14.67 -8.98
CA PRO A 38 -27.80 13.94 -10.18
C PRO A 38 -26.74 13.79 -11.26
N ASP A 39 -25.82 14.75 -11.36
CA ASP A 39 -24.62 14.72 -12.19
C ASP A 39 -23.74 13.51 -11.85
N ILE A 40 -23.47 13.29 -10.56
CA ILE A 40 -22.67 12.16 -10.09
C ILE A 40 -23.37 10.82 -10.36
N VAL A 41 -24.69 10.77 -10.17
CA VAL A 41 -25.49 9.59 -10.50
C VAL A 41 -25.56 9.36 -12.02
N GLY A 42 -25.53 10.42 -12.82
CA GLY A 42 -25.46 10.35 -14.29
C GLY A 42 -24.11 9.84 -14.82
N GLN A 43 -23.00 10.21 -14.17
CA GLN A 43 -21.65 9.73 -14.50
C GLN A 43 -21.34 8.31 -13.98
N ARG A 44 -21.74 8.01 -12.74
CA ARG A 44 -21.23 6.84 -11.97
C ARG A 44 -22.32 5.85 -11.54
N GLY A 45 -23.59 6.23 -11.66
CA GLY A 45 -24.72 5.40 -11.25
C GLY A 45 -24.98 5.35 -9.75
N ILE A 46 -25.74 4.34 -9.33
CA ILE A 46 -25.98 3.98 -7.93
C ILE A 46 -25.71 2.48 -7.81
N PRO A 47 -24.73 2.03 -7.01
CA PRO A 47 -24.45 0.60 -6.83
C PRO A 47 -25.61 -0.09 -6.09
N SER A 48 -25.78 -1.40 -6.25
CA SER A 48 -26.80 -2.15 -5.49
C SER A 48 -26.34 -2.47 -4.07
N ARG A 49 -25.03 -2.49 -3.85
CA ARG A 49 -24.38 -2.76 -2.57
C ARG A 49 -23.41 -1.63 -2.22
N THR A 50 -23.45 -1.20 -0.97
CA THR A 50 -22.57 -0.16 -0.43
C THR A 50 -21.81 -0.70 0.78
N PRO A 51 -20.53 -0.37 0.96
CA PRO A 51 -19.86 -0.62 2.24
C PRO A 51 -20.67 -0.01 3.40
N ASP A 52 -20.55 -0.56 4.59
CA ASP A 52 -21.45 -0.22 5.72
C ASP A 52 -21.41 1.28 6.08
N TYR A 53 -20.29 1.94 5.79
CA TYR A 53 -20.06 3.37 5.94
C TYR A 53 -20.72 4.27 4.86
N PHE A 54 -21.13 3.71 3.72
CA PHE A 54 -21.89 4.41 2.67
C PHE A 54 -23.41 4.31 2.88
N SER A 55 -23.89 3.53 3.87
CA SER A 55 -25.31 3.47 4.29
C SER A 55 -25.90 4.82 4.76
N CYS A 56 -25.05 5.82 5.00
CA CYS A 56 -25.45 7.19 5.28
C CYS A 56 -25.74 8.02 4.01
N ILE A 57 -25.12 7.68 2.87
CA ILE A 57 -25.26 8.40 1.60
C ILE A 57 -26.50 7.94 0.82
N PHE A 58 -26.93 6.70 1.04
CA PHE A 58 -28.11 6.09 0.44
C PHE A 58 -29.05 5.62 1.55
N GLY A 59 -30.37 5.77 1.39
CA GLY A 59 -31.34 5.42 2.43
C GLY A 59 -31.56 3.92 2.59
N SER A 60 -30.53 3.16 2.96
CA SER A 60 -30.61 1.71 3.12
C SER A 60 -31.33 1.32 4.41
N SER A 61 -32.40 0.52 4.29
CA SER A 61 -32.90 -0.33 5.38
C SER A 61 -31.86 -1.40 5.73
N VAL A 62 -31.88 -1.93 6.95
CA VAL A 62 -31.18 -3.20 7.25
C VAL A 62 -31.85 -4.31 6.43
N PRO A 63 -31.15 -4.99 5.52
CA PRO A 63 -31.73 -6.05 4.72
C PRO A 63 -31.91 -7.33 5.55
N PRO A 64 -32.78 -8.26 5.11
CA PRO A 64 -33.01 -9.53 5.78
C PRO A 64 -31.79 -10.47 5.68
N PRO A 65 -31.69 -11.53 6.50
CA PRO A 65 -30.55 -12.46 6.51
C PRO A 65 -30.21 -13.10 5.16
N GLU A 66 -31.20 -13.29 4.29
CA GLU A 66 -31.07 -13.89 2.96
C GLU A 66 -30.49 -12.91 1.93
N ILE A 67 -30.43 -11.62 2.24
CA ILE A 67 -29.87 -10.57 1.39
C ILE A 67 -28.58 -10.05 2.03
N HIS A 68 -27.55 -9.83 1.23
CA HIS A 68 -26.29 -9.30 1.72
C HIS A 68 -26.52 -7.99 2.52
N GLN A 69 -25.96 -7.91 3.75
CA GLN A 69 -26.13 -6.81 4.73
C GLN A 69 -25.83 -5.39 4.21
N ARG A 70 -25.29 -5.29 3.00
CA ARG A 70 -24.81 -4.07 2.32
C ARG A 70 -25.74 -3.59 1.21
N SER A 71 -26.85 -4.27 0.97
CA SER A 71 -27.75 -3.97 -0.15
C SER A 71 -28.55 -2.69 0.08
N ILE A 72 -28.58 -1.80 -0.92
CA ILE A 72 -29.42 -0.59 -0.90
C ILE A 72 -30.87 -1.00 -1.17
N ALA A 73 -31.80 -0.55 -0.33
CA ALA A 73 -33.24 -0.67 -0.57
C ALA A 73 -33.73 0.40 -1.55
N ALA A 74 -34.57 -0.01 -2.49
CA ALA A 74 -35.46 0.87 -3.23
C ALA A 74 -36.90 0.66 -2.74
N TYR A 75 -37.72 1.70 -2.86
CA TYR A 75 -39.07 1.74 -2.28
C TYR A 75 -40.14 1.83 -3.36
N ARG A 76 -41.33 1.30 -3.08
CA ARG A 76 -42.48 1.44 -4.00
C ARG A 76 -43.07 2.86 -4.06
N GLU A 77 -42.74 3.72 -3.09
CA GLU A 77 -43.22 5.10 -3.02
C GLU A 77 -42.09 6.09 -2.71
N ALA A 78 -42.05 7.21 -3.44
CA ALA A 78 -41.10 8.30 -3.20
C ALA A 78 -41.22 8.91 -1.78
N LYS A 79 -42.45 9.05 -1.25
CA LYS A 79 -42.69 9.53 0.12
C LYS A 79 -42.05 8.61 1.16
N LEU A 80 -42.15 7.30 0.95
CA LEU A 80 -41.56 6.30 1.83
C LEU A 80 -40.04 6.31 1.76
N ALA A 81 -39.45 6.42 0.56
CA ALA A 81 -38.01 6.58 0.39
C ALA A 81 -37.46 7.77 1.20
N VAL A 82 -38.13 8.93 1.15
CA VAL A 82 -37.76 10.11 1.97
C VAL A 82 -37.94 9.85 3.47
N LYS A 83 -39.02 9.20 3.88
CA LYS A 83 -39.29 8.87 5.30
C LYS A 83 -38.20 7.95 5.87
N ARG A 84 -37.84 6.89 5.14
CA ARG A 84 -36.80 5.94 5.52
C ARG A 84 -35.42 6.59 5.50
N PHE A 85 -35.12 7.38 4.46
CA PHE A 85 -33.88 8.17 4.39
C PHE A 85 -33.70 9.09 5.61
N LYS A 86 -34.73 9.87 5.98
CA LYS A 86 -34.67 10.78 7.14
C LYS A 86 -34.42 10.07 8.48
N ALA A 87 -34.87 8.83 8.62
CA ALA A 87 -34.64 8.01 9.82
C ALA A 87 -33.18 7.51 9.93
N VAL A 88 -32.48 7.36 8.80
CA VAL A 88 -31.05 7.00 8.74
C VAL A 88 -30.17 8.24 8.81
N SER A 89 -30.48 9.28 8.02
CA SER A 89 -29.64 10.47 7.87
C SER A 89 -29.42 11.27 9.15
N SER A 90 -30.38 11.20 10.08
CA SER A 90 -30.27 11.80 11.42
C SER A 90 -29.12 11.22 12.24
N ARG A 91 -28.85 9.92 12.13
CA ARG A 91 -27.70 9.24 12.77
C ARG A 91 -26.38 9.71 12.20
N CYS A 92 -26.38 10.07 10.92
CA CYS A 92 -25.20 10.38 10.13
C CYS A 92 -24.79 11.86 10.15
N ARG A 93 -25.54 12.74 10.86
CA ARG A 93 -25.28 14.20 10.93
C ARG A 93 -25.17 14.90 9.57
N LEU A 94 -25.74 14.33 8.51
CA LEU A 94 -25.60 14.85 7.15
C LEU A 94 -26.60 15.99 6.91
N SER A 95 -26.08 17.21 6.75
CA SER A 95 -26.89 18.39 6.39
C SER A 95 -27.18 18.44 4.89
N GLY A 96 -28.45 18.47 4.50
CA GLY A 96 -28.86 18.59 3.10
C GLY A 96 -30.21 17.92 2.81
N GLN A 97 -30.90 18.41 1.78
CA GLN A 97 -32.09 17.73 1.24
C GLN A 97 -31.62 16.61 0.29
N PRO A 98 -32.05 15.34 0.50
CA PRO A 98 -31.69 14.25 -0.40
C PRO A 98 -32.40 14.38 -1.74
N TYR A 99 -31.85 13.72 -2.75
CA TYR A 99 -32.49 13.47 -4.03
C TYR A 99 -33.22 12.13 -3.98
N ILE A 100 -34.35 12.05 -4.66
CA ILE A 100 -35.10 10.81 -4.90
C ILE A 100 -34.90 10.46 -6.36
N TYR A 101 -34.42 9.26 -6.63
CA TYR A 101 -34.24 8.72 -7.98
C TYR A 101 -35.34 7.70 -8.26
N GLU A 102 -36.11 7.94 -9.33
CA GLU A 102 -37.06 7.01 -9.90
C GLU A 102 -36.31 6.10 -10.89
N VAL A 103 -36.16 4.84 -10.51
CA VAL A 103 -35.41 3.81 -11.24
C VAL A 103 -36.36 2.74 -11.77
N PRO A 104 -36.09 2.10 -12.92
CA PRO A 104 -36.89 0.96 -13.36
C PRO A 104 -36.69 -0.22 -12.40
N ARG A 105 -37.72 -1.05 -12.27
CA ARG A 105 -37.61 -2.34 -11.59
C ARG A 105 -36.81 -3.30 -12.48
N GLY A 106 -35.56 -3.58 -12.09
CA GLY A 106 -34.69 -4.56 -12.76
C GLY A 106 -35.27 -5.97 -12.78
N ASN A 107 -34.71 -6.84 -13.62
CA ASN A 107 -35.22 -8.20 -13.80
C ASN A 107 -34.89 -9.11 -12.60
N ARG A 108 -33.87 -8.76 -11.81
CA ARG A 108 -33.43 -9.52 -10.63
C ARG A 108 -33.67 -8.78 -9.32
N THR A 109 -34.89 -8.32 -9.09
CA THR A 109 -35.31 -7.74 -7.80
C THR A 109 -35.94 -8.75 -6.85
N TYR A 110 -35.57 -8.68 -5.58
CA TYR A 110 -36.19 -9.39 -4.47
C TYR A 110 -37.09 -8.44 -3.66
N ASP A 111 -38.38 -8.77 -3.57
CA ASP A 111 -39.32 -8.07 -2.70
C ASP A 111 -39.24 -8.68 -1.29
N TRP A 112 -38.75 -7.92 -0.31
CA TRP A 112 -38.70 -8.39 1.08
C TRP A 112 -40.05 -8.24 1.77
N ASP A 113 -40.70 -7.10 1.57
CA ASP A 113 -42.03 -6.81 2.07
C ASP A 113 -42.79 -5.93 1.05
N TRP A 114 -43.93 -5.37 1.46
CA TRP A 114 -44.73 -4.50 0.61
C TRP A 114 -44.09 -3.12 0.37
N GLU A 115 -43.11 -2.72 1.19
CA GLU A 115 -42.43 -1.42 1.19
C GLU A 115 -41.07 -1.45 0.43
N ASN A 116 -40.27 -2.49 0.68
CA ASN A 116 -38.84 -2.59 0.38
C ASN A 116 -38.56 -3.59 -0.75
N VAL A 117 -37.79 -3.15 -1.73
CA VAL A 117 -37.30 -3.94 -2.86
C VAL A 117 -35.78 -3.84 -2.93
N TYR A 118 -35.10 -4.97 -3.11
CA TYR A 118 -33.65 -5.05 -3.25
C TYR A 118 -33.30 -5.56 -4.65
N THR A 119 -32.25 -5.04 -5.30
CA THR A 119 -31.75 -5.62 -6.56
C THR A 119 -30.57 -6.55 -6.31
N LEU A 120 -30.52 -7.65 -7.05
CA LEU A 120 -29.39 -8.59 -7.11
C LEU A 120 -28.43 -8.26 -8.27
N GLU A 121 -28.79 -7.32 -9.14
CA GLU A 121 -27.89 -6.73 -10.14
C GLU A 121 -26.76 -5.92 -9.45
N PRO A 122 -25.63 -5.60 -10.12
CA PRO A 122 -24.53 -4.84 -9.50
C PRO A 122 -24.87 -3.39 -9.15
N ALA A 123 -25.89 -2.81 -9.79
CA ALA A 123 -26.28 -1.41 -9.67
C ALA A 123 -27.81 -1.26 -9.69
N TRP A 124 -28.32 -0.24 -9.00
CA TRP A 124 -29.67 0.29 -9.17
C TRP A 124 -29.79 1.24 -10.36
N ILE A 125 -28.70 1.93 -10.68
CA ILE A 125 -28.57 2.77 -11.86
C ILE A 125 -27.21 2.43 -12.48
N ASN A 126 -27.23 1.90 -13.70
CA ASN A 126 -26.03 1.72 -14.50
C ASN A 126 -25.98 2.86 -15.55
N PRO A 127 -25.00 3.79 -15.49
CA PRO A 127 -24.95 4.94 -16.40
C PRO A 127 -24.74 4.51 -17.86
N TYR A 128 -24.17 3.32 -18.09
CA TYR A 128 -23.91 2.78 -19.43
C TYR A 128 -25.17 2.18 -20.08
N GLU A 129 -26.16 1.73 -19.31
CA GLU A 129 -27.39 1.16 -19.86
C GLU A 129 -28.39 2.23 -20.32
N THR A 130 -29.24 1.93 -21.31
CA THR A 130 -30.24 2.87 -21.88
C THR A 130 -31.44 3.17 -20.97
N GLN A 131 -31.31 2.95 -19.66
CA GLN A 131 -32.38 3.14 -18.68
C GLN A 131 -32.67 4.63 -18.47
N THR A 132 -33.93 5.06 -18.66
CA THR A 132 -34.37 6.42 -18.38
C THR A 132 -34.59 6.61 -16.87
N VAL A 133 -33.61 7.19 -16.18
CA VAL A 133 -33.73 7.56 -14.76
C VAL A 133 -34.20 9.00 -14.63
N ARG A 134 -35.08 9.26 -13.66
CA ARG A 134 -35.50 10.61 -13.28
C ARG A 134 -35.20 10.87 -11.81
N TYR A 135 -35.00 12.13 -11.43
CA TYR A 135 -34.73 12.54 -10.06
C TYR A 135 -35.61 13.72 -9.64
N ALA A 136 -35.84 13.86 -8.33
CA ALA A 136 -36.50 15.02 -7.72
C ALA A 136 -35.83 15.38 -6.38
N ARG A 137 -35.88 16.65 -5.96
CA ARG A 137 -35.32 17.10 -4.67
C ARG A 137 -36.34 16.91 -3.53
N ALA A 138 -35.95 16.22 -2.46
CA ALA A 138 -36.85 15.97 -1.34
C ALA A 138 -36.94 17.18 -0.40
N GLY A 139 -38.07 17.90 -0.45
CA GLY A 139 -38.28 19.08 0.40
C GLY A 139 -39.54 19.88 0.07
N GLY A 140 -40.06 19.73 -1.15
CA GLY A 140 -41.34 20.30 -1.60
C GLY A 140 -42.07 19.33 -2.53
N PRO A 141 -42.92 19.83 -3.45
CA PRO A 141 -43.44 19.06 -4.57
C PRO A 141 -42.30 18.37 -5.37
N LEU A 142 -42.54 17.14 -5.84
CA LEU A 142 -41.52 16.37 -6.54
C LEU A 142 -41.48 16.75 -8.03
N GLU A 143 -40.69 17.78 -8.35
CA GLU A 143 -40.34 18.14 -9.71
C GLU A 143 -39.35 17.13 -10.30
N TRP A 144 -39.85 16.21 -11.12
CA TRP A 144 -39.05 15.18 -11.77
C TRP A 144 -38.28 15.72 -12.97
N LYS A 145 -36.95 15.63 -12.91
CA LYS A 145 -36.01 15.95 -14.00
C LYS A 145 -35.32 14.67 -14.47
N GLN A 146 -34.91 14.61 -15.73
CA GLN A 146 -34.15 13.46 -16.23
C GLN A 146 -32.71 13.52 -15.69
N VAL A 147 -32.14 12.37 -15.33
CA VAL A 147 -30.70 12.29 -15.07
C VAL A 147 -29.99 12.34 -16.42
N GLU A 148 -29.23 13.41 -16.66
CA GLU A 148 -28.40 13.53 -17.85
C GLU A 148 -27.25 12.52 -17.77
N LYS A 149 -27.07 11.74 -18.84
CA LYS A 149 -25.86 10.94 -19.00
C LYS A 149 -24.72 11.89 -19.32
N GLN A 150 -23.84 12.08 -18.35
CA GLN A 150 -22.51 12.62 -18.62
C GLN A 150 -21.61 11.44 -18.94
N GLU A 151 -20.80 11.57 -19.98
CA GLU A 151 -19.64 10.69 -20.17
C GLU A 151 -18.83 10.70 -18.86
N ALA A 152 -18.36 9.54 -18.42
CA ALA A 152 -17.59 9.45 -17.20
C ALA A 152 -16.38 10.36 -17.37
N ALA A 153 -16.34 11.48 -16.62
CA ALA A 153 -15.24 12.42 -16.68
C ALA A 153 -13.94 11.63 -16.51
N ASP A 154 -13.00 11.88 -17.45
CA ASP A 154 -11.72 11.17 -17.61
C ASP A 154 -10.98 10.99 -16.27
N ASP A 155 -9.97 10.12 -16.25
CA ASP A 155 -9.12 9.83 -15.08
C ASP A 155 -8.29 11.05 -14.62
N GLU A 156 -8.97 12.09 -14.16
CA GLU A 156 -8.40 13.31 -13.63
C GLU A 156 -7.57 12.98 -12.38
N PRO A 157 -6.37 13.57 -12.26
CA PRO A 157 -5.57 13.41 -11.07
C PRO A 157 -6.29 13.98 -9.85
N VAL A 158 -6.31 13.20 -8.78
CA VAL A 158 -6.72 13.63 -7.46
C VAL A 158 -5.48 13.90 -6.62
N PHE A 159 -5.49 15.01 -5.89
CA PHE A 159 -4.38 15.47 -5.07
C PHE A 159 -4.64 15.19 -3.59
N ILE A 160 -3.69 14.54 -2.93
CA ILE A 160 -3.76 14.17 -1.51
C ILE A 160 -2.56 14.80 -0.82
N VAL A 161 -2.79 15.45 0.32
CA VAL A 161 -1.71 16.01 1.13
C VAL A 161 -1.45 15.10 2.34
N SER A 162 -0.21 14.62 2.48
CA SER A 162 0.23 13.83 3.62
C SER A 162 1.60 14.26 4.15
N MET A 163 1.81 14.14 5.45
CA MET A 163 3.14 14.24 6.08
C MET A 163 3.91 12.92 6.07
N ALA A 164 3.27 11.80 5.73
CA ALA A 164 3.96 10.54 5.49
C ALA A 164 4.92 10.69 4.31
N THR A 165 6.11 10.08 4.41
CA THR A 165 7.07 10.11 3.30
C THR A 165 6.57 9.25 2.14
N PRO A 166 7.03 9.51 0.90
CA PRO A 166 6.66 8.72 -0.25
C PRO A 166 6.97 7.25 -0.06
N GLU A 167 8.11 6.91 0.54
CA GLU A 167 8.52 5.53 0.80
C GLU A 167 7.48 4.80 1.66
N PHE A 168 7.03 5.42 2.75
CA PHE A 168 5.97 4.87 3.60
C PHE A 168 4.62 4.82 2.88
N SER A 169 4.22 5.90 2.20
CA SER A 169 2.93 5.97 1.49
C SER A 169 2.85 4.96 0.36
N MET A 170 3.97 4.68 -0.30
CA MET A 170 4.07 3.67 -1.36
C MET A 170 4.08 2.25 -0.78
N GLU A 171 4.68 2.03 0.40
CA GLU A 171 4.77 0.67 0.95
C GLU A 171 3.53 0.24 1.75
N ALA A 172 3.01 1.13 2.60
CA ALA A 172 1.81 0.88 3.42
C ALA A 172 0.50 1.30 2.73
N GLY A 173 0.59 1.95 1.57
CA GLY A 173 -0.49 2.79 1.06
C GLY A 173 -0.66 4.07 1.89
N ILE A 174 -1.76 4.78 1.65
CA ILE A 174 -2.26 5.79 2.59
C ILE A 174 -3.44 5.12 3.32
N PRO A 175 -3.24 4.49 4.50
CA PRO A 175 -4.27 3.67 5.13
C PRO A 175 -5.31 4.49 5.91
N PRO A 176 -6.56 4.01 6.01
CA PRO A 176 -7.49 4.50 7.02
C PRO A 176 -6.91 4.22 8.41
N ILE A 177 -6.78 5.25 9.24
CA ILE A 177 -6.44 5.12 10.66
C ILE A 177 -7.74 4.82 11.38
N GLU A 178 -7.71 3.79 12.22
CA GLU A 178 -8.73 3.56 13.22
C GLU A 178 -8.36 4.40 14.45
N GLU A 179 -9.31 5.21 14.91
CA GLU A 179 -9.24 6.07 16.10
C GLU A 179 -8.64 7.49 15.98
N ASN A 180 -9.09 8.31 16.94
CA ASN A 180 -9.21 9.76 16.86
C ASN A 180 -8.03 10.45 17.58
N HIS A 181 -6.81 10.23 17.08
CA HIS A 181 -5.60 10.78 17.72
C HIS A 181 -5.55 12.31 17.60
N GLY A 182 -5.64 13.00 18.75
CA GLY A 182 -5.65 14.46 18.84
C GLY A 182 -4.32 15.18 18.52
N GLY A 183 -3.34 14.48 17.96
CA GLY A 183 -2.04 15.01 17.55
C GLY A 183 -2.02 15.54 16.11
N CYS A 184 -0.83 15.80 15.59
CA CYS A 184 -0.64 16.19 14.19
C CYS A 184 -0.74 14.97 13.26
N THR A 185 -1.99 14.60 12.96
CA THR A 185 -2.34 13.52 12.03
C THR A 185 -1.76 13.77 10.64
N THR A 186 -1.24 12.71 10.03
CA THR A 186 -0.49 12.75 8.77
C THR A 186 -1.30 13.23 7.56
N GLU A 187 -2.62 13.07 7.51
CA GLU A 187 -3.47 13.46 6.37
C GLU A 187 -4.75 14.19 6.82
N PHE A 188 -5.35 14.97 5.91
CA PHE A 188 -6.74 15.40 6.11
C PHE A 188 -7.71 14.24 5.92
N ARG A 189 -8.50 13.99 6.97
CA ARG A 189 -9.34 12.80 7.14
C ARG A 189 -10.74 13.23 7.58
N LEU A 190 -11.77 12.82 6.86
CA LEU A 190 -13.17 13.07 7.21
C LEU A 190 -13.71 11.92 8.05
N PRO A 191 -14.16 12.15 9.31
CA PRO A 191 -14.73 11.11 10.13
C PRO A 191 -16.00 10.57 9.48
N VAL A 192 -16.08 9.25 9.32
CA VAL A 192 -17.24 8.57 8.76
C VAL A 192 -18.33 8.52 9.84
N PRO A 193 -19.48 9.20 9.64
CA PRO A 193 -20.49 9.32 10.69
C PRO A 193 -21.03 7.97 11.16
N GLY A 194 -21.05 7.77 12.48
CA GLY A 194 -21.49 6.52 13.10
C GLY A 194 -20.43 5.42 13.18
N THR A 195 -19.16 5.70 12.81
CA THR A 195 -18.05 4.74 12.93
C THR A 195 -16.81 5.40 13.55
N THR A 196 -15.82 4.60 13.94
CA THR A 196 -14.48 5.05 14.37
C THR A 196 -13.51 5.33 13.22
N ARG A 197 -13.95 5.11 11.97
CA ARG A 197 -13.12 5.22 10.76
C ARG A 197 -13.21 6.61 10.14
N SER A 198 -12.19 6.96 9.35
CA SER A 198 -12.16 8.20 8.57
C SER A 198 -11.79 7.93 7.11
N TRP A 199 -12.41 8.67 6.18
CA TRP A 199 -12.01 8.71 4.78
C TRP A 199 -10.84 9.67 4.60
N ILE A 200 -9.83 9.27 3.84
CA ILE A 200 -8.79 10.19 3.37
C ILE A 200 -9.38 11.04 2.25
N VAL A 201 -9.19 12.35 2.32
CA VAL A 201 -9.73 13.30 1.36
C VAL A 201 -8.70 13.60 0.28
N GLY A 202 -9.12 13.42 -0.96
CA GLY A 202 -8.44 13.95 -2.14
C GLY A 202 -9.13 15.21 -2.64
N PHE A 203 -8.47 15.96 -3.53
CA PHE A 203 -8.98 17.20 -4.11
C PHE A 203 -8.72 17.21 -5.61
N ARG A 204 -9.61 17.77 -6.43
CA ARG A 204 -9.35 17.91 -7.89
C ARG A 204 -8.35 19.02 -8.24
N ASP A 205 -8.11 19.96 -7.33
CA ASP A 205 -7.13 21.03 -7.49
C ASP A 205 -6.04 20.95 -6.40
N GLU A 206 -4.80 20.92 -6.85
CA GLU A 206 -3.58 20.81 -6.03
C GLU A 206 -3.42 21.96 -5.02
N LYS A 207 -3.85 23.18 -5.37
CA LYS A 207 -3.73 24.36 -4.50
C LYS A 207 -4.76 24.31 -3.38
N ARG A 208 -5.99 23.88 -3.69
CA ARG A 208 -7.05 23.64 -2.72
C ARG A 208 -6.73 22.48 -1.77
N ALA A 209 -6.01 21.46 -2.24
CA ALA A 209 -5.50 20.40 -1.38
C ALA A 209 -4.57 20.95 -0.29
N VAL A 210 -3.60 21.79 -0.68
CA VAL A 210 -2.66 22.43 0.24
C VAL A 210 -3.35 23.49 1.11
N ASP A 211 -4.23 24.32 0.55
CA ASP A 211 -5.02 25.31 1.30
C ASP A 211 -5.85 24.67 2.42
N ALA A 212 -6.56 23.57 2.11
CA ALA A 212 -7.30 22.80 3.09
C ALA A 212 -6.37 22.25 4.18
N PHE A 213 -5.25 21.61 3.81
CA PHE A 213 -4.27 21.10 4.77
C PHE A 213 -3.70 22.19 5.69
N LEU A 214 -3.31 23.35 5.13
CA LEU A 214 -2.76 24.47 5.90
C LEU A 214 -3.78 25.11 6.86
N LYS A 215 -5.07 25.10 6.51
CA LYS A 215 -6.17 25.59 7.37
C LYS A 215 -6.63 24.60 8.43
N LEU A 216 -6.49 23.29 8.17
CA LEU A 216 -7.03 22.23 9.03
C LEU A 216 -5.98 21.65 9.98
N ARG A 217 -4.68 21.81 9.71
CA ARG A 217 -3.61 21.50 10.67
C ARG A 217 -3.72 22.40 11.90
N LYS A 218 -3.48 21.84 13.09
CA LYS A 218 -3.26 22.64 14.32
C LYS A 218 -1.87 23.29 14.26
N SER A 219 -1.67 24.38 14.99
CA SER A 219 -0.46 25.21 14.96
C SER A 219 0.81 24.59 15.56
N GLU A 220 0.77 23.33 16.03
CA GLU A 220 1.80 22.73 16.89
C GLU A 220 2.48 21.50 16.25
N CYS A 221 2.51 21.42 14.91
CA CYS A 221 3.10 20.27 14.22
C CYS A 221 4.63 20.39 14.08
N PRO A 222 5.42 19.43 14.61
CA PRO A 222 6.89 19.52 14.62
C PRO A 222 7.56 19.19 13.27
N TYR A 223 6.77 18.88 12.23
CA TYR A 223 7.27 18.50 10.91
C TYR A 223 7.75 19.73 10.13
N THR A 224 8.92 19.64 9.49
CA THR A 224 9.49 20.72 8.68
C THR A 224 9.06 20.69 7.21
N TYR A 225 8.35 19.64 6.78
CA TYR A 225 7.86 19.43 5.42
C TYR A 225 6.61 18.55 5.40
N PHE A 226 5.93 18.56 4.26
CA PHE A 226 4.85 17.65 3.91
C PHE A 226 4.96 17.29 2.43
N TYR A 227 4.10 16.39 1.95
CA TYR A 227 4.08 15.92 0.58
C TYR A 227 2.70 16.09 -0.03
N ILE A 228 2.66 16.46 -1.31
CA ILE A 228 1.47 16.39 -2.15
C ILE A 228 1.63 15.23 -3.12
N TYR A 229 0.66 14.32 -3.13
CA TYR A 229 0.58 13.15 -3.99
C TYR A 229 -0.49 13.40 -5.05
N SER A 230 -0.17 13.15 -6.32
CA SER A 230 -1.09 13.17 -7.44
C SER A 230 -1.38 11.73 -7.84
N VAL A 231 -2.64 11.30 -7.71
CA VAL A 231 -3.07 9.92 -7.91
C VAL A 231 -4.15 9.84 -8.98
N ARG A 232 -4.21 8.74 -9.75
CA ARG A 232 -5.31 8.48 -10.69
C ARG A 232 -6.62 8.35 -9.91
N SER A 233 -7.67 9.05 -10.32
CA SER A 233 -9.00 8.85 -9.70
C SER A 233 -9.54 7.46 -10.04
N GLY A 234 -9.58 6.56 -9.07
CA GLY A 234 -10.28 5.28 -9.25
C GLY A 234 -11.78 5.48 -9.58
N PRO A 235 -12.47 4.46 -10.13
CA PRO A 235 -13.88 4.58 -10.55
C PRO A 235 -14.89 4.82 -9.41
N HIS A 236 -14.42 4.88 -8.15
CA HIS A 236 -15.22 4.95 -6.94
C HIS A 236 -14.86 6.16 -6.07
N VAL A 237 -14.67 7.31 -6.73
CA VAL A 237 -14.41 8.60 -6.10
C VAL A 237 -15.72 9.41 -6.03
N PHE A 238 -16.10 9.84 -4.83
CA PHE A 238 -17.36 10.53 -4.52
C PHE A 238 -17.08 11.96 -4.02
N PRO A 239 -17.81 12.99 -4.48
CA PRO A 239 -17.58 14.35 -4.00
C PRO A 239 -18.05 14.55 -2.57
N VAL A 240 -17.30 15.35 -1.83
CA VAL A 240 -17.67 15.84 -0.51
C VAL A 240 -18.39 17.18 -0.70
N SER A 241 -19.71 17.19 -0.48
CA SER A 241 -20.49 18.42 -0.45
C SER A 241 -19.98 19.37 0.64
N ASP A 242 -19.98 20.69 0.40
CA ASP A 242 -19.62 21.77 1.34
C ASP A 242 -20.05 21.46 2.80
N ARG A 243 -19.15 20.92 3.62
CA ARG A 243 -19.43 20.49 5.00
C ARG A 243 -18.28 20.78 5.95
N GLN A 244 -18.66 20.85 7.23
CA GLN A 244 -17.90 21.35 8.38
C GLN A 244 -16.39 21.13 8.28
N GLY A 245 -15.65 22.23 8.05
CA GLY A 245 -14.18 22.27 8.01
C GLY A 245 -13.60 22.48 6.61
N LEU A 246 -14.22 21.95 5.56
CA LEU A 246 -13.72 22.14 4.19
C LEU A 246 -14.05 23.55 3.65
N PRO A 247 -13.11 24.21 2.94
CA PRO A 247 -13.40 25.42 2.20
C PRO A 247 -14.54 25.22 1.19
N LYS A 248 -15.39 26.23 1.04
CA LYS A 248 -16.52 26.19 0.12
C LYS A 248 -16.02 26.06 -1.33
N GLY A 249 -16.55 25.10 -2.08
CA GLY A 249 -16.05 24.80 -3.42
C GLY A 249 -14.61 24.32 -3.40
N SER A 250 -14.28 23.38 -2.51
CA SER A 250 -12.95 22.75 -2.43
C SER A 250 -12.71 21.69 -3.51
N ASP A 251 -13.77 21.26 -4.22
CA ASP A 251 -13.78 20.11 -5.13
C ASP A 251 -13.13 18.86 -4.51
N ALA A 252 -13.38 18.71 -3.22
CA ALA A 252 -12.93 17.62 -2.38
C ALA A 252 -13.70 16.34 -2.69
N VAL A 253 -13.00 15.21 -2.60
CA VAL A 253 -13.49 13.89 -2.95
C VAL A 253 -12.98 12.84 -1.97
N VAL A 254 -13.74 11.75 -1.81
CA VAL A 254 -13.37 10.58 -1.00
C VAL A 254 -13.53 9.32 -1.83
N THR A 255 -12.68 8.31 -1.58
CA THR A 255 -12.80 6.99 -2.23
C THR A 255 -13.28 5.93 -1.24
N ASN A 256 -13.91 4.87 -1.74
CA ASN A 256 -14.17 3.66 -0.95
C ASN A 256 -13.00 2.67 -0.96
N ALA A 257 -11.96 2.92 -1.76
CA ALA A 257 -10.77 2.10 -1.80
C ALA A 257 -10.03 2.13 -0.46
N THR A 258 -9.47 0.99 -0.05
CA THR A 258 -8.66 0.87 1.18
C THR A 258 -7.34 1.63 1.10
N ASN A 259 -6.89 1.95 -0.12
CA ASN A 259 -5.72 2.75 -0.42
C ASN A 259 -5.99 3.62 -1.66
N TRP A 260 -5.64 4.90 -1.61
CA TRP A 260 -5.69 5.79 -2.78
C TRP A 260 -4.67 5.44 -3.86
N LEU A 261 -3.55 4.78 -3.52
CA LEU A 261 -2.52 4.40 -4.50
C LEU A 261 -2.84 3.06 -5.21
N GLY A 262 -3.98 2.43 -4.89
CA GLY A 262 -4.36 1.11 -5.42
C GLY A 262 -3.47 -0.03 -4.91
N THR A 263 -3.54 -1.18 -5.58
CA THR A 263 -2.57 -2.27 -5.38
C THR A 263 -1.24 -1.90 -6.03
N SER A 264 -0.13 -2.19 -5.34
CA SER A 264 1.24 -1.98 -5.83
C SER A 264 1.58 -0.55 -6.29
N ASN A 265 0.87 0.46 -5.79
CA ASN A 265 1.02 1.88 -6.17
C ASN A 265 0.72 2.22 -7.63
N SER A 266 -0.05 1.38 -8.30
CA SER A 266 -0.52 1.61 -9.68
C SER A 266 -1.32 2.92 -9.84
N GLY A 267 -1.87 3.46 -8.76
CA GLY A 267 -2.55 4.74 -8.73
C GLY A 267 -1.67 5.98 -8.54
N LEU A 268 -0.41 5.87 -8.06
CA LEU A 268 0.42 7.07 -7.86
C LEU A 268 1.06 7.53 -9.19
N LEU A 269 0.81 8.78 -9.57
CA LEU A 269 1.40 9.41 -10.76
C LEU A 269 2.72 10.13 -10.41
N ARG A 270 2.66 10.97 -9.38
CA ARG A 270 3.78 11.82 -8.95
C ARG A 270 3.55 12.35 -7.54
N TYR A 271 4.62 12.76 -6.87
CA TYR A 271 4.56 13.49 -5.62
C TYR A 271 5.54 14.66 -5.60
N ALA A 272 5.31 15.67 -4.77
CA ALA A 272 6.27 16.73 -4.49
C ALA A 272 6.41 16.97 -2.99
N ARG A 273 7.62 17.34 -2.54
CA ARG A 273 7.92 17.68 -1.15
C ARG A 273 7.87 19.19 -0.98
N LEU A 274 7.05 19.67 -0.05
CA LEU A 274 6.83 21.08 0.23
C LEU A 274 7.32 21.43 1.65
N PRO A 275 8.07 22.53 1.85
CA PRO A 275 8.49 22.96 3.18
C PRO A 275 7.30 23.45 4.00
N LEU A 276 7.21 23.06 5.27
CA LEU A 276 6.17 23.58 6.18
C LEU A 276 6.56 24.95 6.75
N ASN A 277 7.87 25.21 6.88
CA ASN A 277 8.42 26.49 7.34
C ASN A 277 8.04 27.62 6.39
N GLY A 278 7.41 28.67 6.93
CA GLY A 278 6.91 29.81 6.14
C GLY A 278 5.51 29.62 5.56
N MET A 279 5.03 28.38 5.40
CA MET A 279 3.63 28.14 5.01
C MET A 279 2.71 28.29 6.23
N THR A 280 1.80 29.26 6.18
CA THR A 280 0.78 29.51 7.22
C THR A 280 -0.63 29.33 6.65
N SER A 281 -1.63 29.22 7.52
CA SER A 281 -3.06 29.21 7.13
C SER A 281 -3.55 30.53 6.51
N ALA A 282 -2.70 31.58 6.50
CA ALA A 282 -2.97 32.88 5.90
C ALA A 282 -2.46 33.02 4.46
N LEU A 283 -1.73 32.03 3.92
CA LEU A 283 -1.33 32.04 2.51
C LEU A 283 -2.56 32.05 1.59
N SER A 284 -2.51 32.85 0.54
CA SER A 284 -3.51 32.84 -0.52
C SER A 284 -3.33 31.64 -1.46
N ILE A 285 -4.42 31.25 -2.13
CA ILE A 285 -4.40 30.21 -3.18
C ILE A 285 -3.40 30.57 -4.30
N LYS A 286 -3.11 31.86 -4.52
CA LYS A 286 -2.11 32.32 -5.50
C LYS A 286 -0.70 31.96 -5.07
N GLU A 287 -0.30 32.31 -3.83
CA GLU A 287 1.02 32.02 -3.28
C GLU A 287 1.25 30.50 -3.17
N ILE A 288 0.22 29.74 -2.75
CA ILE A 288 0.24 28.27 -2.78
C ILE A 288 0.50 27.74 -4.20
N GLY A 289 -0.12 28.35 -5.22
CA GLY A 289 0.08 28.01 -6.63
C GLY A 289 1.40 28.51 -7.26
N GLU A 290 2.16 29.32 -6.55
CA GLU A 290 3.56 29.69 -6.88
C GLU A 290 4.49 28.64 -6.24
N LEU A 291 4.30 28.33 -4.95
CA LEU A 291 5.05 27.29 -4.23
C LEU A 291 4.93 25.89 -4.85
N ILE A 292 3.74 25.48 -5.30
CA ILE A 292 3.53 24.18 -5.99
C ILE A 292 4.22 24.13 -7.37
N ARG A 293 4.41 25.29 -8.02
CA ARG A 293 5.07 25.40 -9.33
C ARG A 293 6.59 25.33 -9.22
N GLU A 294 7.15 25.84 -8.12
CA GLU A 294 8.57 25.75 -7.79
C GLU A 294 8.96 24.39 -7.20
N ALA A 295 7.99 23.60 -6.73
CA ALA A 295 8.23 22.30 -6.12
C ALA A 295 8.74 21.27 -7.13
N THR A 296 9.82 20.57 -6.78
CA THR A 296 10.32 19.43 -7.56
C THR A 296 9.35 18.25 -7.43
N TRP A 297 8.64 17.96 -8.52
CA TRP A 297 7.80 16.77 -8.63
C TRP A 297 8.65 15.56 -9.01
N VAL A 298 8.50 14.47 -8.26
CA VAL A 298 9.08 13.16 -8.56
C VAL A 298 7.96 12.27 -9.07
N ARG A 299 8.06 11.75 -10.30
CA ARG A 299 7.15 10.71 -10.79
C ARG A 299 7.50 9.37 -10.13
N GLN A 300 6.49 8.67 -9.62
CA GLN A 300 6.64 7.24 -9.34
C GLN A 300 6.14 6.49 -10.57
N ASN A 301 6.81 5.40 -10.97
CA ASN A 301 6.35 4.51 -12.02
C ASN A 301 6.08 5.19 -13.38
N ALA A 302 6.91 6.17 -13.78
CA ALA A 302 7.05 6.51 -15.19
C ALA A 302 7.47 5.22 -15.92
N THR A 303 6.51 4.63 -16.62
CA THR A 303 6.59 3.26 -17.16
C THR A 303 6.17 3.27 -18.61
N ASP A 304 6.58 2.23 -19.34
CA ASP A 304 6.14 2.00 -20.72
C ASP A 304 4.60 1.96 -20.83
N GLN A 305 3.88 1.74 -19.72
CA GLN A 305 2.42 1.77 -19.62
C GLN A 305 1.79 3.18 -19.72
N ASP A 306 2.42 4.23 -19.18
CA ASP A 306 1.96 5.62 -19.40
C ASP A 306 2.04 6.02 -20.88
N LEU A 307 3.08 5.49 -21.55
CA LEU A 307 3.34 5.68 -22.97
C LEU A 307 2.35 4.86 -23.82
N GLU A 308 2.09 3.60 -23.46
CA GLU A 308 1.00 2.79 -24.04
C GLU A 308 -0.38 3.49 -23.91
N GLU A 309 -0.67 4.11 -22.77
CA GLU A 309 -1.93 4.83 -22.53
C GLU A 309 -2.01 6.15 -23.32
N ALA A 310 -0.89 6.86 -23.50
CA ALA A 310 -0.82 8.03 -24.36
C ALA A 310 -1.14 7.68 -25.83
N LEU A 311 -0.69 6.51 -26.32
CA LEU A 311 -1.10 5.94 -27.61
C LEU A 311 -2.57 5.49 -27.63
N GLY A 312 -3.09 5.08 -26.47
CA GLY A 312 -4.47 4.70 -26.20
C GLY A 312 -4.88 3.37 -26.86
N PRO A 313 -6.14 2.93 -26.68
CA PRO A 313 -6.63 1.67 -27.24
C PRO A 313 -6.57 1.66 -28.78
N ARG A 314 -6.37 0.45 -29.32
CA ARG A 314 -6.32 0.17 -30.76
C ARG A 314 -7.61 0.63 -31.43
N GLN A 315 -7.50 1.56 -32.38
CA GLN A 315 -8.62 2.06 -33.18
C GLN A 315 -8.82 1.22 -34.45
N ASP A 316 -10.07 1.13 -34.91
CA ASP A 316 -10.39 0.62 -36.25
C ASP A 316 -9.96 1.65 -37.31
N CYS A 317 -8.86 1.35 -37.97
CA CYS A 317 -8.24 2.20 -38.99
C CYS A 317 -9.07 2.32 -40.28
N SER A 318 -10.16 1.57 -40.43
CA SER A 318 -11.12 1.72 -41.52
C SER A 318 -12.07 2.90 -41.33
N ALA A 319 -12.30 3.36 -40.09
CA ALA A 319 -13.14 4.51 -39.79
C ALA A 319 -12.55 5.82 -40.37
N ALA A 320 -13.41 6.76 -40.78
CA ALA A 320 -12.97 7.99 -41.43
C ALA A 320 -12.16 8.93 -40.51
N GLU A 321 -12.42 8.88 -39.20
CA GLU A 321 -11.83 9.78 -38.19
C GLU A 321 -10.67 9.13 -37.41
N ALA A 322 -10.38 7.85 -37.65
CA ALA A 322 -9.41 7.08 -36.87
C ALA A 322 -8.00 7.70 -36.88
N ASP A 323 -7.52 8.15 -38.05
CA ASP A 323 -6.19 8.76 -38.15
C ASP A 323 -6.11 10.11 -37.43
N GLN A 324 -7.19 10.92 -37.38
CA GLN A 324 -7.22 12.16 -36.61
C GLN A 324 -7.16 11.90 -35.10
N LEU A 325 -7.95 10.93 -34.61
CA LEU A 325 -7.96 10.56 -33.20
C LEU A 325 -6.62 9.94 -32.78
N VAL A 326 -5.99 9.13 -33.63
CA VAL A 326 -4.67 8.56 -33.40
C VAL A 326 -3.57 9.62 -33.48
N ALA A 327 -3.63 10.58 -34.41
CA ALA A 327 -2.68 11.70 -34.47
C ALA A 327 -2.72 12.55 -33.18
N LYS A 328 -3.91 12.87 -32.65
CA LYS A 328 -4.05 13.58 -31.37
C LYS A 328 -3.38 12.83 -30.21
N ARG A 329 -3.46 11.49 -30.20
CA ARG A 329 -2.81 10.61 -29.22
C ARG A 329 -1.29 10.51 -29.41
N LEU A 330 -0.83 10.39 -30.66
CA LEU A 330 0.60 10.42 -31.00
C LEU A 330 1.24 11.75 -30.56
N ASN A 331 0.59 12.90 -30.80
CA ASN A 331 1.10 14.18 -30.33
C ASN A 331 1.17 14.24 -28.78
N LYS A 332 0.19 13.67 -28.07
CA LYS A 332 0.26 13.51 -26.60
C LYS A 332 1.43 12.63 -26.17
N PHE A 333 1.66 11.52 -26.88
CA PHE A 333 2.77 10.58 -26.64
C PHE A 333 4.14 11.21 -26.85
N PHE A 334 4.39 11.87 -27.99
CA PHE A 334 5.67 12.51 -28.25
C PHE A 334 5.95 13.68 -27.28
N LYS A 335 4.94 14.49 -26.97
CA LYS A 335 5.02 15.54 -25.95
C LYS A 335 5.27 15.01 -24.54
N MET A 336 4.94 13.75 -24.25
CA MET A 336 5.37 13.09 -23.03
C MET A 336 6.85 12.68 -23.10
N MET A 337 7.33 12.15 -24.23
CA MET A 337 8.76 11.80 -24.40
C MET A 337 9.71 13.01 -24.36
N GLU A 338 9.26 14.20 -24.77
CA GLU A 338 9.97 15.49 -24.61
C GLU A 338 10.33 15.80 -23.14
N HIS A 339 9.50 15.35 -22.19
CA HIS A 339 9.69 15.65 -20.78
C HIS A 339 10.87 14.84 -20.22
N GLN A 340 11.77 15.49 -19.48
CA GLN A 340 13.04 14.93 -18.99
C GLN A 340 12.89 13.56 -18.29
N ASP A 341 11.80 13.40 -17.52
CA ASP A 341 11.39 12.16 -16.86
C ASP A 341 11.26 10.94 -17.81
N TYR A 342 10.82 11.14 -19.06
CA TYR A 342 10.68 10.06 -20.05
C TYR A 342 11.90 9.95 -20.97
N SER A 343 12.60 11.03 -21.30
CA SER A 343 13.79 10.99 -22.17
C SER A 343 14.93 10.12 -21.61
N SER A 344 14.96 9.91 -20.29
CA SER A 344 15.92 9.05 -19.59
C SER A 344 15.51 7.57 -19.51
N MET A 345 14.28 7.21 -19.91
CA MET A 345 13.77 5.85 -19.85
C MET A 345 14.18 5.01 -21.07
N ALA A 346 14.43 3.72 -20.83
CA ALA A 346 14.86 2.78 -21.87
C ALA A 346 13.80 2.56 -22.98
N GLY A 347 12.51 2.58 -22.67
CA GLY A 347 11.42 2.47 -23.66
C GLY A 347 11.43 3.61 -24.69
N PRO A 348 11.32 4.90 -24.28
CA PRO A 348 11.53 6.08 -25.12
C PRO A 348 12.86 6.08 -25.88
N GLN A 349 13.97 5.66 -25.26
CA GLN A 349 15.26 5.56 -25.94
C GLN A 349 15.25 4.47 -27.03
N GLU A 350 14.62 3.32 -26.80
CA GLU A 350 14.45 2.26 -27.79
C GLU A 350 13.48 2.68 -28.91
N VAL A 351 12.42 3.43 -28.59
CA VAL A 351 11.52 4.06 -29.57
C VAL A 351 12.29 5.04 -30.46
N ALA A 352 13.05 5.98 -29.86
CA ALA A 352 13.88 6.93 -30.59
C ALA A 352 14.90 6.21 -31.48
N ARG A 353 15.61 5.21 -30.93
CA ARG A 353 16.62 4.41 -31.63
C ARG A 353 16.02 3.62 -32.81
N ARG A 354 14.86 2.99 -32.64
CA ARG A 354 14.20 2.22 -33.71
C ARG A 354 13.57 3.10 -34.78
N LEU A 355 13.10 4.30 -34.42
CA LEU A 355 12.61 5.30 -35.37
C LEU A 355 13.74 6.13 -36.00
N GLN A 356 15.00 5.90 -35.61
CA GLN A 356 16.19 6.66 -36.05
C GLN A 356 16.08 8.17 -35.78
N LEU A 357 15.28 8.57 -34.78
CA LEU A 357 15.15 9.97 -34.37
C LEU A 357 16.39 10.36 -33.55
N PRO A 358 17.13 11.43 -33.91
CA PRO A 358 18.16 11.97 -33.04
C PRO A 358 17.54 12.39 -31.71
N VAL A 359 18.10 11.93 -30.59
CA VAL A 359 17.55 12.23 -29.25
C VAL A 359 17.52 13.74 -28.96
N SER A 360 18.39 14.51 -29.60
CA SER A 360 18.42 15.98 -29.57
C SER A 360 17.37 16.67 -30.46
N GLU A 361 16.76 15.97 -31.42
CA GLU A 361 15.64 16.50 -32.24
C GLU A 361 14.28 16.17 -31.60
N LEU A 362 14.23 15.24 -30.65
CA LEU A 362 13.05 14.95 -29.83
C LEU A 362 12.73 16.04 -28.78
N THR A 363 13.57 17.06 -28.63
CA THR A 363 13.39 18.15 -27.64
C THR A 363 12.99 19.49 -28.26
N ASP A 364 12.84 19.56 -29.58
CA ASP A 364 12.51 20.78 -30.32
C ASP A 364 11.04 20.79 -30.74
N SER A 365 10.17 21.34 -29.88
CA SER A 365 8.71 21.26 -30.04
C SER A 365 8.19 21.96 -31.31
N GLU A 366 8.90 22.96 -31.83
CA GLU A 366 8.55 23.62 -33.12
C GLU A 366 8.80 22.69 -34.33
N ARG A 367 9.71 21.72 -34.20
CA ARG A 367 9.90 20.65 -35.20
C ARG A 367 8.95 19.47 -34.98
N LEU A 368 8.58 19.20 -33.74
CA LEU A 368 7.81 18.01 -33.38
C LEU A 368 6.33 18.07 -33.75
N ASP A 369 5.76 19.28 -33.91
CA ASP A 369 4.48 19.55 -34.58
C ASP A 369 4.40 18.97 -36.02
N ASN A 370 5.53 18.55 -36.61
CA ASN A 370 5.61 18.02 -37.96
C ASN A 370 5.91 16.51 -38.05
N THR A 371 6.00 15.75 -36.95
CA THR A 371 6.50 14.36 -37.02
C THR A 371 5.48 13.35 -37.58
N ALA A 372 5.67 12.98 -38.85
CA ALA A 372 5.16 11.80 -39.56
C ALA A 372 3.64 11.62 -39.79
N CYS A 373 2.74 11.92 -38.84
CA CYS A 373 1.30 12.06 -39.16
C CYS A 373 1.02 13.39 -39.88
N ALA A 374 1.85 14.41 -39.65
CA ALA A 374 1.69 15.75 -40.20
C ALA A 374 2.51 16.01 -41.49
N ILE A 375 3.69 15.39 -41.66
CA ILE A 375 4.58 15.70 -42.81
C ILE A 375 4.20 15.01 -44.12
N SER A 376 3.57 13.84 -44.07
CA SER A 376 3.39 13.04 -45.28
C SER A 376 2.05 13.37 -45.97
N LEU A 377 1.95 14.45 -46.75
CA LEU A 377 0.79 14.69 -47.64
C LEU A 377 1.16 15.38 -49.00
N ARG A 378 2.24 14.93 -49.69
CA ARG A 378 2.56 14.90 -51.16
C ARG A 378 4.06 14.52 -51.35
N GLU A 379 4.51 13.50 -52.12
CA GLU A 379 3.88 12.43 -52.92
C GLU A 379 4.75 11.15 -53.03
N ARG A 380 4.12 9.98 -53.28
CA ARG A 380 4.71 8.67 -53.67
C ARG A 380 5.66 7.98 -52.64
N PRO A 381 5.93 6.65 -52.77
CA PRO A 381 6.42 5.82 -51.65
C PRO A 381 7.94 5.80 -51.52
N ILE A 382 8.42 5.65 -50.28
CA ILE A 382 9.84 5.63 -49.93
C ILE A 382 10.33 4.18 -49.80
N ASP A 383 11.43 3.88 -50.50
CA ASP A 383 12.31 2.74 -50.22
C ASP A 383 13.45 3.22 -49.29
N PHE A 384 13.87 2.40 -48.32
CA PHE A 384 14.70 2.86 -47.21
C PHE A 384 16.19 2.95 -47.56
N ASN A 385 16.57 3.96 -48.35
CA ASN A 385 17.94 4.45 -48.42
C ASN A 385 18.00 5.94 -48.86
N ILE A 386 18.69 6.76 -48.04
CA ILE A 386 19.29 8.09 -48.33
C ILE A 386 18.47 9.37 -48.01
N ALA A 387 19.17 10.26 -47.27
CA ALA A 387 19.07 11.73 -47.12
C ALA A 387 17.91 12.39 -46.35
N PRO A 388 18.21 13.33 -45.42
CA PRO A 388 17.21 14.23 -44.83
C PRO A 388 16.81 15.32 -45.83
N GLY A 389 15.52 15.39 -46.19
CA GLY A 389 14.97 16.49 -47.01
C GLY A 389 13.73 16.18 -47.85
N ALA A 390 13.34 14.91 -48.03
CA ALA A 390 12.19 14.54 -48.86
C ALA A 390 10.84 14.59 -48.08
N ARG A 391 9.78 15.12 -48.71
CA ARG A 391 8.39 15.14 -48.20
C ARG A 391 7.56 14.08 -48.98
N GLY A 392 6.77 13.26 -48.28
CA GLY A 392 6.04 12.09 -48.85
C GLY A 392 4.51 12.14 -48.68
N VAL A 393 3.78 11.01 -48.82
CA VAL A 393 2.32 10.87 -48.53
C VAL A 393 2.03 9.81 -47.45
N VAL A 394 1.10 10.14 -46.55
CA VAL A 394 0.36 9.33 -45.58
C VAL A 394 -0.79 8.70 -46.36
N VAL A 395 -0.83 7.37 -46.39
CA VAL A 395 -2.02 6.62 -46.78
C VAL A 395 -2.92 6.49 -45.55
N LYS A 396 -4.24 6.49 -45.76
CA LYS A 396 -5.22 6.23 -44.69
C LYS A 396 -4.82 4.97 -43.92
N GLY A 397 -4.70 5.10 -42.60
CA GLY A 397 -4.24 4.06 -41.68
C GLY A 397 -2.76 4.14 -41.29
N ASP A 398 -1.93 5.03 -41.84
CA ASP A 398 -0.50 5.11 -41.47
C ASP A 398 -0.28 5.66 -40.05
N CYS A 399 -1.09 6.61 -39.57
CA CYS A 399 -1.08 7.02 -38.16
C CYS A 399 -1.42 5.84 -37.25
N CYS A 400 -2.40 5.04 -37.67
CA CYS A 400 -2.80 3.80 -37.05
C CYS A 400 -1.66 2.75 -37.01
N ARG A 401 -0.90 2.59 -38.10
CA ARG A 401 0.28 1.71 -38.20
C ARG A 401 1.43 2.19 -37.32
N LEU A 402 1.68 3.51 -37.28
CA LEU A 402 2.70 4.10 -36.41
C LEU A 402 2.38 3.86 -34.92
N ARG A 403 1.11 4.07 -34.51
CA ARG A 403 0.65 3.69 -33.16
C ARG A 403 0.87 2.21 -32.89
N ASP A 404 0.39 1.32 -33.78
CA ASP A 404 0.54 -0.13 -33.58
C ASP A 404 2.03 -0.53 -33.50
N LYS A 405 2.91 0.13 -34.26
CA LYS A 405 4.36 -0.13 -34.21
C LYS A 405 5.03 0.40 -32.94
N LEU A 406 4.66 1.58 -32.47
CA LEU A 406 5.11 2.12 -31.18
C LEU A 406 4.67 1.21 -30.03
N GLN A 407 3.42 0.75 -30.05
CA GLN A 407 2.88 -0.17 -29.06
C GLN A 407 3.57 -1.55 -29.11
N GLU A 408 3.88 -2.06 -30.30
CA GLU A 408 4.70 -3.27 -30.49
C GLU A 408 6.12 -3.11 -29.89
N ILE A 409 6.76 -1.95 -30.08
CA ILE A 409 8.10 -1.66 -29.54
C ILE A 409 8.07 -1.64 -28.01
N LEU A 410 7.11 -0.94 -27.40
CA LEU A 410 6.96 -0.88 -25.94
C LEU A 410 6.68 -2.28 -25.35
N GLN A 411 5.79 -3.05 -25.99
CA GLN A 411 5.49 -4.43 -25.56
C GLN A 411 6.71 -5.37 -25.67
N GLN A 412 7.48 -5.29 -26.77
CA GLN A 412 8.71 -6.06 -26.93
C GLN A 412 9.78 -5.67 -25.90
N HIS A 413 9.92 -4.37 -25.61
CA HIS A 413 10.85 -3.90 -24.59
C HIS A 413 10.45 -4.46 -23.21
N ARG A 414 9.16 -4.35 -22.85
CA ARG A 414 8.56 -4.88 -21.60
C ARG A 414 8.76 -6.39 -21.40
N THR A 415 8.80 -7.20 -22.47
CA THR A 415 9.09 -8.65 -22.36
C THR A 415 10.58 -8.97 -22.22
N VAL A 416 11.47 -8.12 -22.74
CA VAL A 416 12.93 -8.33 -22.68
C VAL A 416 13.54 -7.78 -21.38
N THR A 417 13.07 -6.65 -20.86
CA THR A 417 13.61 -6.04 -19.63
C THR A 417 12.98 -6.53 -18.33
N ARG A 418 12.33 -7.70 -18.33
CA ARG A 418 11.91 -8.39 -17.09
C ARG A 418 12.94 -9.43 -16.61
N PRO A 419 14.21 -8.99 -16.46
CA PRO A 419 14.89 -9.14 -15.17
C PRO A 419 15.23 -7.76 -14.59
N SER A 420 14.92 -7.57 -13.30
CA SER A 420 14.99 -6.29 -12.58
C SER A 420 16.38 -5.65 -12.57
N ARG A 421 16.69 -4.82 -13.57
CA ARG A 421 17.95 -4.09 -13.67
C ARG A 421 17.79 -2.65 -13.17
N SER A 422 17.74 -2.49 -11.85
CA SER A 422 17.92 -1.18 -11.22
C SER A 422 19.32 -0.66 -11.53
N ALA A 423 19.44 0.26 -12.48
CA ALA A 423 20.71 0.87 -12.85
C ALA A 423 21.16 1.85 -11.77
N SER A 424 21.95 1.37 -10.80
CA SER A 424 22.77 2.25 -9.97
C SER A 424 23.89 2.86 -10.82
N LEU A 425 24.05 4.18 -10.73
CA LEU A 425 25.21 4.88 -11.28
C LEU A 425 26.49 4.34 -10.61
N PRO A 426 27.62 4.24 -11.34
CA PRO A 426 28.88 3.78 -10.76
C PRO A 426 29.45 4.84 -9.81
N ILE A 427 29.17 4.69 -8.51
CA ILE A 427 29.90 5.38 -7.45
C ILE A 427 31.17 4.57 -7.19
N GLU A 428 32.28 4.99 -7.78
CA GLU A 428 33.50 4.20 -7.97
C GLU A 428 34.39 4.06 -6.71
N SER A 429 33.84 4.25 -5.51
CA SER A 429 34.60 4.30 -4.25
C SER A 429 34.14 3.33 -3.15
N SER A 430 33.21 2.42 -3.43
CA SER A 430 32.76 1.40 -2.46
C SER A 430 32.61 0.00 -3.05
N ALA A 431 33.50 -0.39 -3.97
CA ALA A 431 33.74 -1.79 -4.35
C ALA A 431 34.44 -2.58 -3.22
N VAL A 432 33.94 -2.46 -1.98
CA VAL A 432 34.38 -3.20 -0.80
C VAL A 432 33.84 -4.62 -0.90
N ASN A 433 34.56 -5.44 -1.68
CA ASN A 433 34.51 -6.89 -1.72
C ASN A 433 33.14 -7.55 -1.40
N THR A 434 32.22 -7.52 -2.36
CA THR A 434 31.25 -8.63 -2.54
C THR A 434 31.98 -9.99 -2.68
N ARG A 435 33.25 -9.95 -3.11
CA ARG A 435 34.15 -11.09 -3.31
C ARG A 435 34.69 -11.77 -2.04
N THR A 436 34.58 -11.19 -0.84
CA THR A 436 35.15 -11.83 0.37
C THR A 436 34.32 -12.97 0.94
N CYS A 437 33.02 -13.00 0.65
CA CYS A 437 32.15 -14.08 1.12
C CYS A 437 32.27 -15.30 0.19
N THR A 438 33.18 -16.21 0.55
CA THR A 438 33.42 -17.48 -0.14
C THR A 438 32.67 -18.65 0.49
N HIS A 439 32.33 -18.55 1.79
CA HIS A 439 31.65 -19.59 2.54
C HIS A 439 30.55 -19.01 3.44
N PHE A 440 29.55 -19.82 3.78
CA PHE A 440 28.46 -19.49 4.67
C PHE A 440 28.52 -20.33 5.95
N SER A 441 28.45 -19.67 7.11
CA SER A 441 28.30 -20.31 8.42
C SER A 441 26.84 -20.61 8.77
N GLN A 442 25.89 -19.96 8.09
CA GLN A 442 24.46 -20.25 8.19
C GLN A 442 23.79 -20.03 6.84
N LEU A 443 22.85 -20.90 6.48
CA LEU A 443 21.92 -20.68 5.37
C LEU A 443 20.48 -20.69 5.89
N SER A 444 19.63 -19.86 5.30
CA SER A 444 18.18 -19.83 5.55
C SER A 444 17.43 -19.71 4.23
N LEU A 445 16.34 -20.46 4.09
CA LEU A 445 15.43 -20.39 2.94
C LEU A 445 14.14 -19.67 3.35
N GLY A 446 13.78 -18.60 2.65
CA GLY A 446 12.44 -18.02 2.69
C GLY A 446 11.58 -18.64 1.60
N PHE A 447 10.39 -19.13 1.93
CA PHE A 447 9.46 -19.74 0.97
C PHE A 447 8.06 -19.14 1.12
N GLN A 448 7.40 -18.81 0.00
CA GLN A 448 6.11 -18.14 -0.01
C GLN A 448 5.13 -18.72 -1.05
N LEU A 449 3.89 -18.94 -0.59
CA LEU A 449 2.71 -19.23 -1.42
C LEU A 449 1.85 -17.99 -1.64
N HIS A 450 1.15 -17.97 -2.77
CA HIS A 450 0.20 -16.93 -3.14
C HIS A 450 -1.07 -16.99 -2.25
N ASN A 451 -1.89 -15.94 -2.24
CA ASN A 451 -2.99 -15.79 -1.27
C ASN A 451 -4.29 -15.18 -1.85
N ASP A 452 -4.50 -15.24 -3.16
CA ASP A 452 -5.70 -14.69 -3.79
C ASP A 452 -6.84 -15.73 -3.86
N SER A 453 -6.49 -17.02 -3.82
CA SER A 453 -7.46 -18.13 -3.86
C SER A 453 -7.28 -19.08 -2.68
N LYS A 454 -8.40 -19.69 -2.25
CA LYS A 454 -8.39 -20.82 -1.30
C LYS A 454 -7.61 -22.04 -1.81
N ASN A 455 -7.35 -22.09 -3.12
CA ASN A 455 -6.63 -23.18 -3.78
C ASN A 455 -5.15 -22.85 -4.02
N ASP A 456 -4.63 -21.69 -3.57
CA ASP A 456 -3.21 -21.34 -3.79
C ASP A 456 -2.26 -22.15 -2.90
N GLY A 457 -2.79 -22.78 -1.83
CA GLY A 457 -2.11 -23.73 -0.96
C GLY A 457 -2.14 -25.16 -1.47
N THR A 458 -1.52 -26.09 -0.74
CA THR A 458 -1.43 -27.51 -1.11
C THR A 458 -1.62 -28.43 0.10
N ARG A 459 -2.10 -29.65 -0.16
CA ARG A 459 -2.09 -30.80 0.76
C ARG A 459 -0.76 -31.56 0.76
N ASP A 460 0.22 -31.11 0.00
CA ASP A 460 1.49 -31.80 -0.15
C ASP A 460 2.45 -31.52 1.01
N THR A 461 3.41 -32.42 1.17
CA THR A 461 4.68 -32.06 1.80
C THR A 461 5.55 -31.35 0.77
N VAL A 462 5.82 -30.07 1.00
CA VAL A 462 6.75 -29.28 0.19
C VAL A 462 8.17 -29.49 0.71
N GLN A 463 9.06 -29.83 -0.21
CA GLN A 463 10.49 -30.02 0.02
C GLN A 463 11.28 -29.11 -0.91
N VAL A 464 12.52 -28.80 -0.55
CA VAL A 464 13.46 -28.08 -1.40
C VAL A 464 14.73 -28.89 -1.53
N SER A 465 15.23 -29.06 -2.75
CA SER A 465 16.60 -29.50 -2.98
C SER A 465 17.51 -28.29 -3.13
N ILE A 466 18.71 -28.35 -2.55
CA ILE A 466 19.72 -27.31 -2.65
C ILE A 466 21.12 -27.92 -2.67
N GLY A 467 22.02 -27.36 -3.45
CA GLY A 467 23.40 -27.83 -3.60
C GLY A 467 23.90 -27.58 -5.00
N ASN A 468 24.83 -28.42 -5.46
CA ASN A 468 25.27 -28.42 -6.85
C ASN A 468 24.63 -29.59 -7.61
N ALA A 469 24.84 -29.65 -8.93
CA ALA A 469 24.21 -30.64 -9.82
C ALA A 469 24.58 -32.10 -9.47
N ASP A 470 25.68 -32.33 -8.76
CA ASP A 470 26.18 -33.66 -8.39
C ASP A 470 25.88 -34.02 -6.92
N SER A 471 25.46 -33.06 -6.08
CA SER A 471 25.33 -33.24 -4.63
C SER A 471 24.08 -32.65 -3.96
N GLU A 472 22.97 -32.49 -4.69
CA GLU A 472 21.71 -31.96 -4.14
C GLU A 472 21.28 -32.58 -2.80
N ARG A 473 20.85 -31.72 -1.86
CA ARG A 473 20.39 -32.07 -0.50
C ARG A 473 18.94 -31.64 -0.31
N ILE A 474 18.10 -32.56 0.18
CA ILE A 474 16.64 -32.35 0.30
C ILE A 474 16.25 -31.97 1.72
N VAL A 475 15.48 -30.88 1.86
CA VAL A 475 14.98 -30.34 3.13
C VAL A 475 13.45 -30.25 3.08
N GLY A 476 12.76 -30.70 4.13
CA GLY A 476 11.32 -30.48 4.27
C GLY A 476 11.01 -29.06 4.75
N ILE A 477 10.15 -28.35 4.02
CA ILE A 477 9.77 -26.96 4.33
C ILE A 477 8.46 -26.91 5.11
N ALA A 478 7.42 -27.54 4.57
CA ALA A 478 6.08 -27.53 5.17
C ALA A 478 5.29 -28.80 4.82
N ARG A 479 4.29 -29.12 5.64
CA ARG A 479 3.28 -30.16 5.35
C ARG A 479 1.91 -29.49 5.27
N HIS A 480 1.20 -29.69 4.17
CA HIS A 480 -0.11 -29.09 3.91
C HIS A 480 -0.15 -27.53 4.02
N PRO A 481 0.85 -26.78 3.50
CA PRO A 481 0.88 -25.32 3.62
C PRO A 481 -0.35 -24.68 2.96
N GLN A 482 -1.01 -23.81 3.71
CA GLN A 482 -2.23 -23.09 3.30
C GLN A 482 -1.91 -21.93 2.34
N PRO A 483 -2.92 -21.37 1.63
CA PRO A 483 -2.77 -20.09 0.92
C PRO A 483 -2.13 -19.02 1.81
N GLY A 484 -1.23 -18.23 1.22
CA GLY A 484 -0.47 -17.20 1.92
C GLY A 484 0.60 -17.70 2.90
N PHE A 485 0.88 -19.01 2.94
CA PHE A 485 1.97 -19.54 3.75
C PHE A 485 3.30 -18.86 3.39
N HIS A 486 3.95 -18.29 4.40
CA HIS A 486 5.26 -17.66 4.28
C HIS A 486 6.09 -18.04 5.52
N ALA A 487 7.25 -18.64 5.31
CA ALA A 487 8.14 -19.05 6.39
C ALA A 487 9.62 -18.91 5.97
N TRP A 488 10.47 -18.65 6.98
CA TRP A 488 11.91 -18.79 6.87
C TRP A 488 12.36 -20.07 7.61
N THR A 489 13.08 -20.94 6.92
CA THR A 489 13.62 -22.19 7.46
C THR A 489 15.14 -22.07 7.52
N LYS A 490 15.71 -22.08 8.74
CA LYS A 490 17.17 -22.17 8.95
C LYS A 490 17.62 -23.58 8.56
N LEU A 491 18.61 -23.66 7.67
CA LEU A 491 19.16 -24.91 7.17
C LEU A 491 20.25 -25.41 8.12
N ASN A 492 20.20 -26.68 8.50
CA ASN A 492 21.23 -27.30 9.35
C ASN A 492 22.35 -27.83 8.45
N LEU A 493 23.41 -27.01 8.30
CA LEU A 493 24.54 -27.29 7.41
C LEU A 493 25.21 -28.62 7.75
N GLU A 494 25.44 -28.92 9.04
CA GLU A 494 26.09 -30.16 9.48
C GLU A 494 25.31 -31.40 9.02
N THR A 495 23.98 -31.38 9.12
CA THR A 495 23.14 -32.52 8.68
C THR A 495 22.92 -32.59 7.17
N MET A 496 23.23 -31.53 6.43
CA MET A 496 23.00 -31.44 5.00
C MET A 496 24.27 -31.67 4.20
N PHE A 497 25.36 -31.00 4.57
CA PHE A 497 26.62 -30.99 3.83
C PHE A 497 27.74 -31.73 4.54
N ASP A 498 27.48 -32.31 5.72
CA ASP A 498 28.47 -32.91 6.62
C ASP A 498 29.53 -31.89 7.13
N GLU A 499 29.25 -30.58 6.98
CA GLU A 499 30.11 -29.45 7.32
C GLU A 499 29.33 -28.35 8.05
N SER A 500 29.96 -27.68 9.04
CA SER A 500 29.36 -26.55 9.77
C SER A 500 29.47 -25.21 9.06
N VAL A 501 30.21 -25.16 7.95
CA VAL A 501 30.44 -24.00 7.08
C VAL A 501 30.46 -24.54 5.66
N VAL A 502 29.66 -24.00 4.74
CA VAL A 502 29.54 -24.51 3.35
C VAL A 502 30.04 -23.50 2.33
N ALA A 503 30.70 -23.95 1.27
CA ALA A 503 31.19 -23.05 0.23
C ALA A 503 30.05 -22.46 -0.61
N LYS A 504 30.10 -21.14 -0.88
CA LYS A 504 29.10 -20.44 -1.72
C LYS A 504 29.04 -21.03 -3.14
N SER A 505 30.17 -21.51 -3.65
CA SER A 505 30.29 -22.18 -4.95
C SER A 505 29.58 -23.53 -5.03
N GLU A 506 29.17 -24.12 -3.91
CA GLU A 506 28.38 -25.35 -3.89
C GLU A 506 26.87 -25.07 -3.98
N MET A 507 26.43 -23.82 -3.86
CA MET A 507 25.03 -23.43 -4.00
C MET A 507 24.76 -23.02 -5.46
N THR A 508 24.77 -23.98 -6.40
CA THR A 508 24.56 -23.72 -7.85
C THR A 508 23.18 -24.10 -8.36
N HIS A 509 22.40 -24.85 -7.57
CA HIS A 509 21.04 -25.27 -7.90
C HIS A 509 20.10 -25.15 -6.69
N ILE A 510 18.83 -24.86 -6.98
CA ILE A 510 17.72 -25.00 -6.05
C ILE A 510 16.49 -25.57 -6.77
N GLY A 511 15.93 -26.65 -6.22
CA GLY A 511 14.71 -27.31 -6.70
C GLY A 511 13.59 -27.30 -5.66
N ILE A 512 12.34 -27.43 -6.10
CA ILE A 512 11.18 -27.64 -5.23
C ILE A 512 10.59 -29.02 -5.53
N GLY A 513 10.55 -29.86 -4.50
CA GLY A 513 9.81 -31.12 -4.50
C GLY A 513 8.40 -30.94 -3.92
N SER A 514 7.42 -31.56 -4.55
CA SER A 514 6.13 -31.88 -3.92
C SER A 514 6.05 -33.39 -3.72
N MET A 515 5.55 -33.80 -2.54
CA MET A 515 5.37 -35.21 -2.16
C MET A 515 4.04 -35.40 -1.43
N LEU A 516 3.31 -36.46 -1.78
CA LEU A 516 2.07 -36.84 -1.10
C LEU A 516 2.33 -37.16 0.39
N PRO A 517 1.42 -36.77 1.30
CA PRO A 517 1.47 -37.26 2.68
C PRO A 517 1.29 -38.79 2.71
N ARG A 518 1.76 -39.47 3.76
CA ARG A 518 1.73 -40.94 3.84
C ARG A 518 0.32 -41.52 3.90
N ASP A 519 -0.64 -40.68 4.29
CA ASP A 519 -2.05 -40.93 4.54
C ASP A 519 -2.97 -40.37 3.44
N PHE A 520 -2.43 -40.11 2.24
CA PHE A 520 -3.17 -39.55 1.11
C PHE A 520 -4.32 -40.45 0.61
N THR A 521 -5.34 -39.80 0.05
CA THR A 521 -6.51 -40.43 -0.61
C THR A 521 -6.40 -40.34 -2.14
N ARG A 522 -7.26 -41.06 -2.87
CA ARG A 522 -7.27 -40.99 -4.35
C ARG A 522 -7.57 -39.59 -4.89
N ASP A 523 -8.25 -38.75 -4.12
CA ASP A 523 -8.64 -37.41 -4.54
C ASP A 523 -7.44 -36.42 -4.45
N ASP A 524 -6.39 -36.76 -3.71
CA ASP A 524 -5.16 -35.95 -3.55
C ASP A 524 -4.16 -36.14 -4.72
N LEU A 525 -4.49 -36.97 -5.72
CA LEU A 525 -3.61 -37.28 -6.85
C LEU A 525 -3.39 -36.12 -7.85
N GLN A 526 -4.18 -35.05 -7.75
CA GLN A 526 -4.08 -33.83 -8.57
C GLN A 526 -4.24 -32.58 -7.68
N ASP A 527 -3.30 -32.41 -6.75
CA ASP A 527 -3.18 -31.24 -5.90
C ASP A 527 -2.13 -30.28 -6.47
N GLY A 528 -2.60 -29.26 -7.20
CA GLY A 528 -1.78 -28.17 -7.73
C GLY A 528 -1.90 -26.92 -6.87
N TRP A 529 -0.87 -26.09 -6.88
CA TRP A 529 -0.74 -24.95 -5.96
C TRP A 529 0.05 -23.78 -6.54
N TYR A 530 -0.10 -22.60 -5.96
CA TYR A 530 0.45 -21.36 -6.52
C TYR A 530 1.71 -20.92 -5.78
N PHE A 531 2.87 -21.23 -6.36
CA PHE A 531 4.16 -20.78 -5.86
C PHE A 531 4.40 -19.31 -6.16
N GLN A 532 4.43 -18.46 -5.13
CA GLN A 532 4.74 -17.03 -5.28
C GLN A 532 6.24 -16.83 -5.48
N GLY A 533 7.08 -17.42 -4.63
CA GLY A 533 8.54 -17.30 -4.76
C GLY A 533 9.32 -17.81 -3.56
N LEU A 534 10.64 -17.82 -3.70
CA LEU A 534 11.59 -18.16 -2.64
C LEU A 534 12.77 -17.18 -2.58
N LYS A 535 13.48 -17.21 -1.46
CA LYS A 535 14.73 -16.47 -1.23
C LYS A 535 15.72 -17.38 -0.52
N LEU A 536 17.01 -17.25 -0.84
CA LEU A 536 18.09 -17.83 -0.03
C LEU A 536 18.86 -16.72 0.65
N ARG A 537 19.17 -16.89 1.93
CA ARG A 537 20.01 -15.97 2.72
C ARG A 537 21.18 -16.75 3.33
N GLY A 538 22.39 -16.23 3.17
CA GLY A 538 23.61 -16.81 3.73
C GLY A 538 24.36 -15.80 4.59
N HIS A 539 24.70 -16.21 5.82
CA HIS A 539 25.61 -15.47 6.70
C HIS A 539 27.03 -15.92 6.41
N CYS A 540 27.91 -14.97 6.09
CA CYS A 540 29.27 -15.27 5.65
C CYS A 540 30.13 -15.80 6.82
N ALA A 541 30.88 -16.87 6.59
CA ALA A 541 31.78 -17.39 7.61
C ALA A 541 32.87 -16.35 7.94
N GLY A 542 33.00 -16.00 9.22
CA GLY A 542 33.96 -14.99 9.69
C GLY A 542 33.54 -13.53 9.46
N SER A 543 32.27 -13.23 9.15
CA SER A 543 31.79 -11.84 9.01
C SER A 543 30.28 -11.71 9.27
N SER A 544 29.82 -10.56 9.77
CA SER A 544 28.39 -10.18 9.79
C SER A 544 27.76 -9.97 8.41
N LEU A 545 28.55 -10.02 7.33
CA LEU A 545 28.04 -9.84 5.98
C LEU A 545 27.00 -10.92 5.65
N VAL A 546 25.83 -10.48 5.18
CA VAL A 546 24.74 -11.34 4.73
C VAL A 546 24.58 -11.17 3.23
N LEU A 547 24.58 -12.29 2.51
CA LEU A 547 24.22 -12.35 1.09
C LEU A 547 22.81 -12.94 0.94
N GLU A 548 22.06 -12.49 -0.06
CA GLU A 548 20.76 -13.08 -0.42
C GLU A 548 20.67 -13.28 -1.93
N VAL A 549 19.90 -14.28 -2.33
CA VAL A 549 19.43 -14.52 -3.69
C VAL A 549 17.92 -14.28 -3.69
N ASP A 550 17.48 -13.12 -4.19
CA ASP A 550 16.06 -12.74 -4.24
C ASP A 550 15.46 -12.72 -5.65
N LYS A 551 16.23 -13.09 -6.69
CA LYS A 551 15.72 -13.25 -8.07
C LYS A 551 14.57 -14.24 -8.23
N PHE A 552 14.40 -15.15 -7.27
CA PHE A 552 13.31 -16.13 -7.22
C PHE A 552 12.12 -15.69 -6.34
N ALA A 553 12.14 -14.47 -5.78
CA ALA A 553 11.12 -14.00 -4.83
C ALA A 553 9.75 -13.68 -5.46
N SER A 554 9.61 -13.83 -6.78
CA SER A 554 8.38 -13.52 -7.52
C SER A 554 8.24 -14.38 -8.78
N VAL A 555 8.45 -15.70 -8.62
CA VAL A 555 8.26 -16.71 -9.68
C VAL A 555 6.81 -16.77 -10.16
N ASN A 556 5.85 -16.65 -9.23
CA ASN A 556 4.40 -16.60 -9.49
C ASN A 556 3.90 -17.65 -10.50
N LYS A 557 4.02 -18.93 -10.15
CA LYS A 557 3.72 -20.05 -11.05
C LYS A 557 2.87 -21.11 -10.35
N TRP A 558 1.87 -21.63 -11.07
CA TRP A 558 1.17 -22.85 -10.69
C TRP A 558 2.08 -24.07 -10.83
N LEU A 559 2.24 -24.84 -9.76
CA LEU A 559 3.04 -26.05 -9.69
C LEU A 559 2.13 -27.24 -9.36
N GLU A 560 2.37 -28.37 -10.01
CA GLU A 560 1.61 -29.61 -9.81
C GLU A 560 2.55 -30.79 -10.10
N ARG A 561 2.38 -31.92 -9.39
CA ARG A 561 3.10 -33.15 -9.73
C ARG A 561 2.57 -33.74 -11.05
N PRO A 562 3.39 -34.49 -11.80
CA PRO A 562 2.88 -35.36 -12.86
C PRO A 562 1.83 -36.33 -12.31
N ALA A 563 0.73 -36.52 -13.05
CA ALA A 563 -0.34 -37.41 -12.65
C ALA A 563 0.19 -38.83 -12.37
N LYS A 564 -0.28 -39.44 -11.27
CA LYS A 564 0.14 -40.76 -10.75
C LYS A 564 1.54 -40.80 -10.12
N SER A 565 2.28 -39.70 -10.03
CA SER A 565 3.53 -39.61 -9.26
C SER A 565 3.25 -39.22 -7.81
N SER A 566 3.74 -40.00 -6.85
CA SER A 566 3.61 -39.69 -5.42
C SER A 566 4.61 -38.64 -4.91
N ALA A 567 5.69 -38.40 -5.67
CA ALA A 567 6.62 -37.31 -5.48
C ALA A 567 7.16 -36.84 -6.83
N ALA A 568 7.44 -35.55 -6.97
CA ALA A 568 8.17 -35.00 -8.10
C ALA A 568 8.83 -33.67 -7.76
N PHE A 569 9.96 -33.37 -8.41
CA PHE A 569 10.46 -32.00 -8.51
C PHE A 569 9.61 -31.25 -9.53
N VAL A 570 8.92 -30.20 -9.06
CA VAL A 570 7.92 -29.45 -9.82
C VAL A 570 8.43 -28.10 -10.32
N TRP A 571 9.56 -27.64 -9.78
CA TRP A 571 10.27 -26.43 -10.19
C TRP A 571 11.75 -26.54 -9.84
N GLY A 572 12.61 -25.80 -10.55
CA GLY A 572 14.01 -25.61 -10.19
C GLY A 572 14.63 -24.41 -10.89
N GLY A 573 15.77 -23.95 -10.38
CA GLY A 573 16.49 -22.79 -10.87
C GLY A 573 17.99 -22.86 -10.58
N SER A 574 18.81 -22.39 -11.52
CA SER A 574 20.25 -22.27 -11.33
C SER A 574 20.61 -21.01 -10.55
N ILE A 575 21.60 -21.13 -9.67
CA ILE A 575 22.21 -20.05 -8.92
C ILE A 575 23.64 -19.88 -9.44
N LYS A 576 24.02 -18.64 -9.73
CA LYS A 576 25.35 -18.21 -10.12
C LYS A 576 25.95 -17.40 -8.98
N GLU A 577 27.28 -17.27 -8.97
CA GLU A 577 27.97 -16.46 -7.96
C GLU A 577 27.46 -15.00 -7.94
N ASP A 578 27.23 -14.41 -9.11
CA ASP A 578 26.73 -13.02 -9.25
C ASP A 578 25.25 -12.82 -8.86
N ASP A 579 24.47 -13.89 -8.65
CA ASP A 579 23.09 -13.77 -8.16
C ASP A 579 23.04 -13.42 -6.66
N TRP A 580 24.12 -13.72 -5.93
CA TRP A 580 24.29 -13.35 -4.54
C TRP A 580 24.69 -11.89 -4.42
N HIS A 581 23.85 -11.10 -3.75
CA HIS A 581 24.12 -9.69 -3.48
C HIS A 581 24.06 -9.41 -1.98
N VAL A 582 24.76 -8.36 -1.54
CA VAL A 582 24.80 -7.97 -0.11
C VAL A 582 23.44 -7.41 0.29
N THR A 583 22.65 -8.21 0.98
CA THR A 583 21.46 -7.76 1.71
C THR A 583 21.83 -7.62 3.17
N GLY A 584 22.68 -6.62 3.41
CA GLY A 584 23.36 -6.48 4.66
C GLY A 584 23.87 -5.06 4.84
N CYS A 585 24.00 -4.71 6.11
CA CYS A 585 24.56 -3.49 6.62
C CYS A 585 25.79 -3.95 7.38
N SER A 586 26.97 -3.74 6.83
CA SER A 586 28.21 -3.99 7.59
C SER A 586 28.50 -2.84 8.54
N ARG A 587 28.07 -1.63 8.19
CA ARG A 587 28.25 -0.41 8.98
C ARG A 587 27.01 0.47 8.94
N PHE A 588 26.65 1.05 10.08
CA PHE A 588 25.67 2.13 10.15
C PHE A 588 26.34 3.49 9.96
N ASN A 589 25.70 4.41 9.24
CA ASN A 589 26.04 5.85 9.19
C ASN A 589 25.05 6.74 9.96
N SER A 590 23.90 6.19 10.36
CA SER A 590 22.99 6.77 11.35
C SER A 590 22.44 5.65 12.22
N LEU A 591 22.23 5.91 13.51
CA LEU A 591 21.56 5.00 14.43
C LEU A 591 20.52 5.80 15.21
N HIS A 592 19.28 5.33 15.25
CA HIS A 592 18.17 5.94 15.96
C HIS A 592 17.65 5.01 17.05
N VAL A 593 17.26 5.58 18.19
CA VAL A 593 16.56 4.89 19.27
C VAL A 593 15.13 5.39 19.32
N HIS A 594 14.18 4.49 19.16
CA HIS A 594 12.79 4.74 19.53
C HIS A 594 12.52 4.12 20.89
N LEU A 595 12.04 4.93 21.85
CA LEU A 595 11.63 4.46 23.17
C LEU A 595 10.22 4.94 23.45
N VAL A 596 9.38 4.02 23.96
CA VAL A 596 8.03 4.31 24.45
C VAL A 596 7.97 4.00 25.94
N ILE A 597 7.41 4.92 26.73
CA ILE A 597 7.01 4.69 28.12
C ILE A 597 5.61 4.08 28.11
N SER A 598 5.38 3.04 28.89
CA SER A 598 4.07 2.37 28.92
C SER A 598 2.97 3.35 29.35
N SER A 599 1.76 3.13 28.84
CA SER A 599 0.56 3.87 29.24
C SER A 599 -0.04 3.35 30.56
N LEU A 600 0.47 2.23 31.09
CA LEU A 600 -0.01 1.64 32.34
C LEU A 600 0.25 2.57 33.55
N PRO A 601 -0.70 2.73 34.50
CA PRO A 601 -0.54 3.61 35.65
C PRO A 601 0.74 3.35 36.46
N GLY A 602 1.51 4.40 36.73
CA GLY A 602 2.79 4.33 37.45
C GLY A 602 3.99 3.95 36.59
N SER A 603 3.90 4.07 35.26
CA SER A 603 5.02 3.91 34.33
C SER A 603 5.81 5.21 34.09
N ASP A 604 5.32 6.35 34.60
CA ASP A 604 5.97 7.65 34.56
C ASP A 604 7.11 7.76 35.58
N THR A 605 8.06 8.68 35.35
CA THR A 605 9.13 8.96 36.32
C THR A 605 9.57 10.42 36.30
N GLY A 606 10.08 10.89 37.44
CA GLY A 606 10.76 12.18 37.55
C GLY A 606 12.20 12.16 37.01
N ASP A 607 12.79 10.98 36.81
CA ASP A 607 14.15 10.81 36.32
C ASP A 607 14.32 11.17 34.84
N ASP A 608 15.54 11.52 34.44
CA ASP A 608 15.98 11.49 33.05
C ASP A 608 16.21 10.02 32.62
N ILE A 609 15.78 9.66 31.40
CA ILE A 609 16.05 8.34 30.82
C ILE A 609 17.21 8.45 29.82
N LEU A 610 18.23 7.61 30.01
CA LEU A 610 19.42 7.56 29.17
C LEU A 610 19.60 6.19 28.53
N ILE A 611 20.31 6.17 27.40
CA ILE A 611 20.87 4.96 26.80
C ILE A 611 22.40 5.03 26.79
N HIS A 612 23.01 3.92 27.17
CA HIS A 612 24.44 3.65 27.10
C HIS A 612 24.69 2.49 26.12
N PHE A 613 25.77 2.54 25.35
CA PHE A 613 26.22 1.44 24.48
C PHE A 613 27.55 0.91 25.01
N ASN A 614 27.70 -0.41 25.13
CA ASN A 614 28.80 -1.04 25.88
C ASN A 614 30.23 -0.81 25.32
N ASN A 615 30.36 -0.31 24.08
CA ASN A 615 31.64 0.11 23.50
C ASN A 615 32.01 1.57 23.83
N GLY A 616 31.12 2.34 24.45
CA GLY A 616 31.34 3.74 24.86
C GLY A 616 31.72 3.89 26.33
N SER A 617 32.11 5.11 26.71
CA SER A 617 32.23 5.51 28.12
C SER A 617 30.88 5.99 28.64
N ARG A 618 30.62 5.96 29.96
CA ARG A 618 29.42 6.63 30.53
C ARG A 618 29.40 8.16 30.30
N ALA A 619 30.51 8.74 29.84
CA ALA A 619 30.56 10.12 29.35
C ALA A 619 29.84 10.32 28.00
N THR A 620 29.56 9.24 27.25
CA THR A 620 28.93 9.26 25.92
C THR A 620 27.47 8.82 25.95
N ASP A 621 26.85 8.80 27.14
CA ASP A 621 25.47 8.36 27.35
C ASP A 621 24.49 9.37 26.75
N THR A 622 23.54 8.87 25.95
CA THR A 622 22.58 9.72 25.25
C THR A 622 21.28 9.87 26.05
N LEU A 623 20.92 11.12 26.34
CA LEU A 623 19.62 11.47 26.93
C LEU A 623 18.49 11.20 25.92
N LEU A 624 17.57 10.30 26.26
CA LEU A 624 16.40 9.95 25.47
C LEU A 624 15.18 10.81 25.83
N MET A 625 14.90 10.99 27.13
CA MET A 625 13.77 11.76 27.65
C MET A 625 14.12 12.41 29.00
N ARG A 626 13.49 13.55 29.32
CA ARG A 626 13.53 14.15 30.67
C ARG A 626 12.18 13.98 31.36
N SER A 627 12.19 13.44 32.58
CA SER A 627 11.01 13.25 33.43
C SER A 627 9.74 12.80 32.68
N PRO A 628 9.79 11.70 31.89
CA PRO A 628 8.73 11.38 30.96
C PRO A 628 7.44 10.93 31.64
N ARG A 629 6.32 11.29 31.02
CA ARG A 629 4.96 10.92 31.45
C ARG A 629 4.50 9.60 30.81
N LEU A 630 3.39 9.06 31.31
CA LEU A 630 2.70 7.90 30.74
C LEU A 630 2.48 8.07 29.23
N GLY A 631 2.80 7.03 28.45
CA GLY A 631 2.66 7.05 26.98
C GLY A 631 3.61 8.00 26.25
N ALA A 632 4.60 8.61 26.93
CA ALA A 632 5.61 9.43 26.25
C ALA A 632 6.46 8.57 25.31
N GLN A 633 6.79 9.11 24.15
CA GLN A 633 7.62 8.47 23.14
C GLN A 633 8.68 9.44 22.61
N THR A 634 9.81 8.90 22.17
CA THR A 634 10.94 9.68 21.63
C THR A 634 11.58 8.93 20.48
N ASP A 635 12.08 9.67 19.48
CA ASP A 635 12.95 9.20 18.41
C ASP A 635 14.24 9.99 18.51
N LYS A 636 15.33 9.34 18.87
CA LYS A 636 16.62 9.99 19.16
C LYS A 636 17.72 9.40 18.30
N GLN A 637 18.26 10.22 17.40
CA GLN A 637 19.49 9.90 16.70
C GLN A 637 20.67 9.88 17.68
N ILE A 638 21.49 8.84 17.59
CA ILE A 638 22.75 8.65 18.32
C ILE A 638 23.88 9.27 17.51
N ASP A 639 24.70 10.09 18.17
CA ASP A 639 25.94 10.61 17.59
C ASP A 639 26.99 9.49 17.58
N LEU A 640 27.17 8.88 16.40
CA LEU A 640 28.12 7.77 16.24
C LEU A 640 29.57 8.19 16.52
N ALA A 641 29.94 9.44 16.21
CA ALA A 641 31.29 9.94 16.43
C ALA A 641 31.57 10.09 17.94
N THR A 642 30.61 10.60 18.71
CA THR A 642 30.71 10.71 20.17
C THR A 642 30.58 9.34 20.86
N THR A 643 29.63 8.49 20.46
CA THR A 643 29.32 7.22 21.15
C THR A 643 30.27 6.07 20.79
N PHE A 644 30.74 5.99 19.54
CA PHE A 644 31.59 4.89 19.04
C PHE A 644 32.95 5.36 18.51
N GLY A 645 33.29 6.65 18.62
CA GLY A 645 34.56 7.20 18.13
C GLY A 645 34.66 7.32 16.60
N SER A 646 33.56 7.12 15.86
CA SER A 646 33.57 7.08 14.39
C SER A 646 32.22 7.48 13.79
N HIS A 647 32.25 8.25 12.71
CA HIS A 647 31.05 8.62 11.93
C HIS A 647 30.32 7.43 11.29
N THR A 648 30.92 6.24 11.29
CA THR A 648 30.23 4.98 10.99
C THR A 648 30.64 3.88 11.97
N VAL A 649 29.68 3.10 12.46
CA VAL A 649 29.89 2.01 13.44
C VAL A 649 29.65 0.66 12.76
N SER A 650 30.43 -0.38 13.07
CA SER A 650 30.11 -1.73 12.57
C SER A 650 28.80 -2.21 13.20
N VAL A 651 27.98 -2.98 12.49
CA VAL A 651 26.80 -3.60 13.12
C VAL A 651 27.23 -4.58 14.22
N GLU A 652 28.41 -5.20 14.05
CA GLU A 652 29.08 -6.04 15.07
C GLU A 652 29.56 -5.26 16.31
N ASP A 653 29.68 -3.93 16.25
CA ASP A 653 30.08 -3.11 17.40
C ASP A 653 28.88 -2.73 18.28
N VAL A 654 27.65 -2.83 17.76
CA VAL A 654 26.41 -2.51 18.48
C VAL A 654 25.91 -3.74 19.27
N GLN A 655 26.81 -4.33 20.07
CA GLN A 655 26.62 -5.65 20.71
C GLN A 655 25.68 -5.65 21.93
N SER A 656 25.57 -4.50 22.61
CA SER A 656 24.64 -4.33 23.71
C SER A 656 24.40 -2.87 24.01
N PHE A 657 23.20 -2.60 24.51
CA PHE A 657 22.82 -1.30 25.04
C PHE A 657 22.14 -1.45 26.40
N GLU A 658 22.21 -0.39 27.17
CA GLU A 658 21.74 -0.28 28.54
C GLU A 658 20.82 0.94 28.65
N ILE A 659 19.52 0.73 28.90
CA ILE A 659 18.60 1.83 29.23
C ILE A 659 18.43 1.88 30.75
N TYR A 660 18.58 3.08 31.32
CA TYR A 660 18.49 3.30 32.76
C TYR A 660 17.99 4.71 33.09
N SER A 661 17.56 4.90 34.34
CA SER A 661 17.07 6.19 34.84
C SER A 661 18.13 6.91 35.68
N LYS A 662 18.15 8.24 35.62
CA LYS A 662 19.06 9.09 36.38
C LYS A 662 18.32 10.32 36.89
N ALA A 663 18.28 10.49 38.21
CA ALA A 663 17.72 11.70 38.81
C ALA A 663 18.40 12.97 38.25
N PRO A 664 17.64 14.01 37.86
CA PRO A 664 18.20 15.23 37.31
C PRO A 664 19.11 15.93 38.34
N VAL A 665 20.23 16.49 37.86
CA VAL A 665 21.30 17.10 38.70
C VAL A 665 20.87 18.45 39.33
N ALA A 666 19.61 18.84 39.18
CA ALA A 666 19.08 20.12 39.65
C ALA A 666 18.91 20.14 41.18
N ASN A 667 19.97 20.55 41.89
CA ASN A 667 20.00 21.03 43.28
C ASN A 667 18.96 20.40 44.23
N TYR A 668 19.34 19.28 44.86
CA TYR A 668 18.64 18.64 45.99
C TYR A 668 18.62 19.48 47.30
N ASN A 669 18.59 20.82 47.17
CA ASN A 669 18.39 21.76 48.28
C ASN A 669 16.91 22.01 48.59
N HIS A 670 15.97 21.35 47.92
CA HIS A 670 14.59 21.22 48.39
C HIS A 670 14.55 20.28 49.59
N GLY A 671 14.82 20.84 50.77
CA GLY A 671 14.78 20.13 52.03
C GLY A 671 13.42 19.48 52.31
N THR A 672 13.41 18.16 52.33
CA THR A 672 12.63 17.26 53.22
C THR A 672 11.11 17.44 53.37
N THR A 673 10.45 18.33 52.65
CA THR A 673 8.96 18.40 52.57
C THR A 673 8.40 17.31 51.66
N ALA A 674 8.65 16.06 52.07
CA ALA A 674 8.10 14.83 51.54
C ALA A 674 6.60 14.68 51.87
N GLY A 675 5.81 15.67 51.43
CA GLY A 675 4.35 15.79 51.57
C GLY A 675 3.58 15.51 50.27
N GLY A 676 4.26 15.07 49.21
CA GLY A 676 3.71 14.75 47.89
C GLY A 676 3.16 13.33 47.71
N GLY A 677 2.47 12.78 48.71
CA GLY A 677 1.37 11.81 48.49
C GLY A 677 1.62 10.41 47.92
N TRP A 678 2.85 9.97 47.61
CA TRP A 678 3.08 8.66 46.95
C TRP A 678 4.20 7.80 47.57
N ARG A 679 4.21 7.70 48.91
CA ARG A 679 5.23 6.97 49.68
C ARG A 679 5.19 5.44 49.49
N SER A 680 6.39 4.86 49.37
CA SER A 680 6.75 3.52 49.85
C SER A 680 6.16 2.28 49.14
N GLY A 681 6.05 2.32 47.80
CA GLY A 681 5.57 1.20 46.99
C GLY A 681 6.49 0.75 45.84
N GLY A 682 7.78 1.10 45.84
CA GLY A 682 8.78 0.56 44.88
C GLY A 682 8.43 0.69 43.38
N ARG A 683 7.71 1.75 43.00
CA ARG A 683 7.26 1.97 41.61
C ARG A 683 8.35 2.65 40.80
N GLY A 684 9.19 1.86 40.13
CA GLY A 684 9.91 2.36 38.98
C GLY A 684 9.05 2.35 37.72
N TRP A 685 9.55 3.07 36.71
CA TRP A 685 8.91 3.25 35.41
C TRP A 685 8.76 1.92 34.63
N ARG A 686 8.07 1.97 33.48
CA ARG A 686 7.93 0.83 32.55
C ARG A 686 8.09 1.28 31.12
N SER A 687 8.83 0.52 30.31
CA SER A 687 8.89 0.73 28.86
C SER A 687 7.74 0.01 28.17
N GLY A 688 7.00 0.71 27.31
CA GLY A 688 6.08 0.11 26.34
C GLY A 688 6.80 -0.51 25.12
N GLY A 689 8.13 -0.33 25.04
CA GLY A 689 9.00 -0.97 24.06
C GLY A 689 10.20 -0.10 23.70
N VAL A 690 11.26 -0.73 23.20
CA VAL A 690 12.44 -0.07 22.63
C VAL A 690 12.71 -0.62 21.23
N SER A 691 13.14 0.23 20.30
CA SER A 691 13.77 -0.24 19.07
C SER A 691 14.98 0.60 18.68
N LEU A 692 15.95 -0.08 18.05
CA LEU A 692 17.07 0.56 17.37
C LEU A 692 16.81 0.53 15.88
N ARG A 693 17.15 1.60 15.15
CA ARG A 693 17.05 1.69 13.70
C ARG A 693 18.35 2.23 13.13
N GLY A 694 19.12 1.38 12.46
CA GLY A 694 20.38 1.75 11.83
C GLY A 694 20.21 1.98 10.33
N GLN A 695 20.66 3.13 9.82
CA GLN A 695 20.78 3.41 8.39
C GLN A 695 22.14 2.95 7.90
N CYS A 696 22.20 2.32 6.71
CA CYS A 696 23.44 1.78 6.19
C CYS A 696 24.39 2.82 5.60
N ALA A 697 25.69 2.64 5.86
CA ALA A 697 26.73 3.42 5.20
C ALA A 697 26.84 3.09 3.70
N SER A 698 26.51 1.87 3.30
CA SER A 698 26.61 1.35 1.92
C SER A 698 25.34 1.53 1.09
N SER A 699 24.18 1.83 1.69
CA SER A 699 22.89 1.89 1.00
C SER A 699 21.90 2.80 1.73
N ARG A 700 20.77 3.12 1.11
CA ARG A 700 19.68 3.86 1.80
C ARG A 700 18.79 2.97 2.68
N SER A 701 19.14 1.68 2.83
CA SER A 701 18.38 0.73 3.63
C SER A 701 18.50 1.03 5.12
N TRP A 702 17.46 0.62 5.86
CA TRP A 702 17.41 0.65 7.30
C TRP A 702 17.30 -0.78 7.84
N VAL A 703 17.81 -0.99 9.04
CA VAL A 703 17.76 -2.26 9.78
C VAL A 703 17.23 -1.97 11.17
N ALA A 704 16.39 -2.84 11.71
CA ALA A 704 15.74 -2.59 12.99
C ALA A 704 15.97 -3.74 13.99
N PHE A 705 16.18 -3.38 15.26
CA PHE A 705 16.13 -4.30 16.39
C PHE A 705 14.91 -3.92 17.24
N TRP A 706 14.10 -4.89 17.67
CA TRP A 706 12.87 -4.64 18.44
C TRP A 706 12.87 -5.37 19.80
N GLY A 707 12.90 -4.61 20.88
CA GLY A 707 12.67 -5.08 22.25
C GLY A 707 11.24 -4.75 22.70
N SER A 708 10.30 -5.66 22.45
CA SER A 708 8.85 -5.45 22.68
C SER A 708 8.32 -5.85 24.06
N LYS A 709 9.16 -6.42 24.94
CA LYS A 709 8.70 -6.88 26.27
C LYS A 709 8.53 -5.72 27.22
N GLU A 710 7.28 -5.43 27.62
CA GLU A 710 7.02 -4.58 28.77
C GLU A 710 7.84 -5.06 29.96
N THR A 711 8.65 -4.15 30.50
CA THR A 711 9.67 -4.46 31.49
C THR A 711 9.52 -3.48 32.63
N HIS A 712 9.35 -4.02 33.85
CA HIS A 712 9.13 -3.21 35.04
C HIS A 712 10.47 -2.85 35.66
N TYR A 713 10.80 -1.56 35.64
CA TYR A 713 11.98 -1.05 36.32
C TYR A 713 11.64 -0.83 37.79
N ARG A 714 12.64 -0.92 38.66
CA ARG A 714 12.53 -0.45 40.04
C ARG A 714 13.38 0.81 40.17
N ASP A 715 12.79 1.82 40.77
CA ASP A 715 13.49 3.06 41.11
C ASP A 715 14.67 2.77 42.06
N ARG A 716 15.62 3.69 42.00
CA ARG A 716 16.86 3.69 42.76
C ARG A 716 16.59 3.66 44.27
N ILE A 717 17.33 2.82 45.01
CA ILE A 717 17.24 2.79 46.48
C ILE A 717 18.14 3.86 47.11
N ASP A 718 19.37 4.05 46.63
CA ASP A 718 20.29 5.09 47.14
C ASP A 718 21.17 5.73 46.05
N GLY A 719 21.55 6.99 46.27
CA GLY A 719 22.09 7.95 45.28
C GLY A 719 23.43 7.62 44.60
N HIS A 720 24.01 6.44 44.84
CA HIS A 720 25.29 6.02 44.25
C HIS A 720 25.22 4.86 43.24
N ASP A 721 24.22 3.97 43.29
CA ASP A 721 24.09 2.85 42.34
C ASP A 721 23.14 3.17 41.17
N THR A 722 23.46 2.79 39.93
CA THR A 722 22.50 2.90 38.82
C THR A 722 21.29 1.99 39.05
N SER A 723 20.08 2.45 38.69
CA SER A 723 18.86 1.63 38.75
C SER A 723 19.00 0.35 37.93
N LEU A 724 18.14 -0.66 38.21
CA LEU A 724 18.18 -1.97 37.54
C LEU A 724 18.17 -1.79 36.01
N VAL A 725 19.33 -2.03 35.41
CA VAL A 725 19.63 -1.63 34.03
C VAL A 725 18.93 -2.56 33.04
N LEU A 726 18.22 -2.00 32.06
CA LEU A 726 17.75 -2.76 30.91
C LEU A 726 18.92 -3.05 29.98
N ARG A 727 19.69 -4.10 30.27
CA ARG A 727 20.78 -4.54 29.40
C ARG A 727 20.26 -5.50 28.32
N HIS A 728 20.08 -4.98 27.12
CA HIS A 728 19.89 -5.82 25.94
C HIS A 728 21.26 -6.20 25.38
N LYS A 729 21.49 -7.50 25.21
CA LYS A 729 22.46 -8.00 24.24
C LYS A 729 21.78 -8.01 22.87
N VAL A 730 22.50 -7.55 21.85
CA VAL A 730 22.07 -7.50 20.46
C VAL A 730 23.18 -8.15 19.65
N SER A 731 22.92 -9.34 19.12
CA SER A 731 23.80 -9.99 18.16
C SER A 731 23.55 -9.43 16.75
N ALA A 732 24.46 -9.69 15.81
CA ALA A 732 24.22 -9.40 14.39
C ALA A 732 22.97 -10.14 13.83
N GLU A 733 22.54 -11.23 14.46
CA GLU A 733 21.35 -12.02 14.08
C GLU A 733 20.04 -11.42 14.61
N ASP A 734 20.07 -10.62 15.68
CA ASP A 734 18.88 -9.95 16.25
C ASP A 734 18.44 -8.71 15.45
N TRP A 735 19.23 -8.30 14.45
CA TRP A 735 18.90 -7.21 13.54
C TRP A 735 17.98 -7.71 12.42
N GLU A 736 16.70 -7.36 12.53
CA GLU A 736 15.70 -7.67 11.52
C GLU A 736 15.82 -6.75 10.30
N TRP A 737 15.98 -7.38 9.13
CA TRP A 737 16.00 -6.73 7.81
C TRP A 737 14.59 -6.33 7.37
N SER A 738 14.01 -5.37 8.08
CA SER A 738 12.73 -4.78 7.71
C SER A 738 12.88 -3.92 6.44
N ARG A 739 12.54 -4.46 5.27
CA ARG A 739 11.98 -3.63 4.19
C ARG A 739 10.59 -3.21 4.68
N TRP A 740 10.47 -1.97 5.17
CA TRP A 740 9.20 -1.40 5.64
C TRP A 740 8.59 -2.16 6.83
N GLY A 741 7.28 -2.44 6.89
CA GLY A 741 6.30 -2.48 5.81
C GLY A 741 5.37 -3.69 6.00
N GLN A 742 5.95 -4.89 6.09
CA GLN A 742 5.19 -6.12 6.38
C GLN A 742 4.80 -6.30 7.85
N SER A 743 5.62 -5.84 8.81
CA SER A 743 5.37 -6.12 10.25
C SER A 743 4.22 -5.31 10.87
N THR A 744 3.81 -4.20 10.27
CA THR A 744 2.73 -3.34 10.79
C THR A 744 1.32 -3.70 10.31
N GLN A 745 1.17 -4.54 9.27
CA GLN A 745 -0.15 -5.01 8.81
C GLN A 745 -0.65 -6.25 9.54
N GLN A 746 0.24 -7.08 10.09
CA GLN A 746 -0.19 -8.10 11.05
C GLN A 746 -0.35 -7.46 12.41
N GLY A 747 -1.59 -7.10 12.74
CA GLY A 747 -2.01 -6.88 14.12
C GLY A 747 -1.87 -8.17 14.91
N MET A 748 -0.65 -8.46 15.41
CA MET A 748 -0.46 -9.37 16.52
C MET A 748 -1.13 -8.75 17.73
N THR A 749 -2.40 -9.08 17.93
CA THR A 749 -3.08 -8.86 19.20
C THR A 749 -2.23 -9.45 20.31
N ILE A 750 -1.70 -8.58 21.15
CA ILE A 750 -1.04 -8.96 22.40
C ILE A 750 -2.04 -9.83 23.17
N PRO A 751 -1.71 -11.10 23.50
CA PRO A 751 -2.51 -11.86 24.44
C PRO A 751 -2.39 -11.17 25.80
N VAL A 752 -3.53 -10.71 26.33
CA VAL A 752 -3.70 -10.21 27.70
C VAL A 752 -3.63 -11.36 28.69
#